data_AF-A0A1N6SN74-F1
#
_entry.id   AF-A0A1N6SN74-F1
#
_cell.length_a   1.000
_cell.length_b   1.000
_cell.length_c   1.000
_cell.angle_alpha   90.00
_cell.angle_beta   90.00
_cell.angle_gamma   90.00
#
_symmetry.space_group_name_H-M   'P 1'
#
loop_
_entity.id
_entity.type
_entity.pdbx_description
1 polymer ?
#
loop_
_entity_poly.entity_id
_entity_poly.type
_entity_poly.pdbx_seq_one_letter_code
_entity_poly.pdbx_strand_id
1 'polypeptide(L)'
;MSCAQCGHANSTEVNFCTGCGHPLRDHVVTVQEDRRQVSVLFVDIVDFTAYAERADPEQARGLQQTYFATVRRIVHQYGGVVEKYIGDAVMALFGAPVATDNDALRCVRAGLELQRNLARQPTGPQPALGFRVGIATGEALVDLSATRDGGQAFVTGDVVNTASRLQSLAPSGGVVVDEATWSATRHELEYADQPPVTLRGRSAVSRIWLAVRARPHRDPHTAELTPMVDREHERGLLVNALHRMVNERTSQLVTVFGPAGVGKSRLLRELARHAGSLPGPPITWLVGQCPPFGENVTWAALTDIVKSWVGMPGADDPVALRDRLRARLGQLADPHAVRLAEALGPLLGLPGERLTLVETEAAWRRFLLALAAAGPTVLVFEDMHWADQTLLAFVEQLGATARGVPMLVVATARPELRERQPAWTGTISGAMSISVPPMHDSDIDTLYSLLLGKATLPATQRTPLIEFADGNPLYAQEYARMLLDGGLLDAVGSVGPVGGAEMPRTVQAVIANRLDLLDPADRAVLQAAAVVGVQFWAAPVATALGRPVAWVERALDRLQRRDLVYEQPSSTMPGHSEYRFRHVLVRDVCYQRLPRAERVLRHHHTADWLEQLADGRQHDLAEVLANHRWAAHEIARTVGVDTAPYALPARGALHRAARRAYELHALDTAATLVGRALALELPPDPALELFDAELAFYRDGDAFLVAGGTDTLARLAERLTGTGDRTGAARAWTLLATAAWSRADRPATLRFLDRAIGLYAELPDSQEKAGALLELARVHMLNAETDPACTAARAAAALAERLQLREAQANARITLAVARYITGSGDAYAELAEVTEDCRVERLASRRRAVQNLAWALQEEGDLAGSARLVDEQRTLDLGGEHSIATSFEDQWARAYYAGEWTSALAMAAESTRRPTAEWDLHIVAVSGWMRGLRAARPGRDTEPAGDGADLVEQAVVAARRSGFHRVLRSTLAHAALCRAVEGRRDEAMALLTELDEDWRKTQMIPFAEWVPAVGHVAGVLGSDAARLVRDLLARAPRMTPWARAAGQVADAVLAGCAGDARTAAGLMQGAAASYARMTDVTDEIITTALSVGPLSTIDPAGAATARSRLHEFAIRNDAVGLLRLAGAG
;
A
#
# COMPACT_ATOMS: atom_id res chain seq x y z
N MET A 1 -39.74 -1.34 -40.15
CA MET A 1 -38.28 -1.50 -40.33
C MET A 1 -37.98 -2.88 -40.89
N SER A 2 -37.00 -3.01 -41.78
CA SER A 2 -36.64 -4.31 -42.39
C SER A 2 -35.55 -4.99 -41.57
N CYS A 3 -35.70 -6.29 -41.29
CA CYS A 3 -34.70 -7.05 -40.55
C CYS A 3 -33.39 -7.16 -41.37
N ALA A 4 -32.26 -6.77 -40.79
CA ALA A 4 -30.96 -6.83 -41.47
C ALA A 4 -30.51 -8.27 -41.78
N GLN A 5 -31.01 -9.26 -41.02
CA GLN A 5 -30.61 -10.67 -41.20
C GLN A 5 -31.53 -11.46 -42.14
N CYS A 6 -32.85 -11.23 -42.12
CA CYS A 6 -33.79 -12.01 -42.94
C CYS A 6 -34.66 -11.18 -43.89
N GLY A 7 -34.50 -9.85 -43.91
CA GLY A 7 -35.27 -8.95 -44.76
C GLY A 7 -36.73 -8.78 -44.39
N HIS A 8 -37.24 -9.48 -43.36
CA HIS A 8 -38.64 -9.42 -42.97
C HIS A 8 -39.05 -8.01 -42.56
N ALA A 9 -40.21 -7.56 -43.04
CA ALA A 9 -40.77 -6.26 -42.69
C ALA A 9 -41.43 -6.34 -41.32
N ASN A 10 -40.91 -5.58 -40.36
CA ASN A 10 -41.37 -5.57 -38.98
C ASN A 10 -41.98 -4.20 -38.63
N SER A 11 -42.98 -4.21 -37.75
CA SER A 11 -43.52 -2.99 -37.13
C SER A 11 -42.40 -2.22 -36.40
N THR A 12 -42.54 -0.90 -36.27
CA THR A 12 -41.61 -0.07 -35.50
C THR A 12 -41.63 -0.35 -34.01
N GLU A 13 -42.64 -1.07 -33.50
CA GLU A 13 -42.83 -1.34 -32.06
C GLU A 13 -42.25 -2.70 -31.59
N VAL A 14 -41.83 -3.58 -32.51
CA VAL A 14 -41.29 -4.90 -32.14
C VAL A 14 -39.78 -4.87 -31.93
N ASN A 15 -39.32 -5.45 -30.82
CA ASN A 15 -37.89 -5.48 -30.45
C ASN A 15 -37.11 -6.60 -31.16
N PHE A 16 -37.80 -7.67 -31.54
CA PHE A 16 -37.25 -8.80 -32.28
C PHE A 16 -38.00 -8.99 -33.59
N CYS A 17 -37.30 -9.53 -34.58
CA CYS A 17 -37.89 -9.87 -35.85
C CYS A 17 -38.95 -10.95 -35.66
N THR A 18 -40.20 -10.66 -36.02
CA THR A 18 -41.31 -11.61 -35.93
C THR A 18 -41.14 -12.81 -36.87
N GLY A 19 -40.23 -12.73 -37.84
CA GLY A 19 -39.94 -13.82 -38.78
C GLY A 19 -38.78 -14.74 -38.36
N CYS A 20 -37.71 -14.21 -37.75
CA CYS A 20 -36.50 -15.01 -37.45
C CYS A 20 -35.94 -14.85 -36.03
N GLY A 21 -36.58 -14.04 -35.18
CA GLY A 21 -36.11 -13.76 -33.82
C GLY A 21 -34.89 -12.83 -33.73
N HIS A 22 -34.32 -12.37 -34.85
CA HIS A 22 -33.17 -11.47 -34.83
C HIS A 22 -33.54 -10.09 -34.23
N PRO A 23 -32.78 -9.56 -33.26
CA PRO A 23 -33.06 -8.26 -32.65
C PRO A 23 -32.99 -7.15 -33.71
N LEU A 24 -34.02 -6.30 -33.75
CA LEU A 24 -34.16 -5.27 -34.79
C LEU A 24 -33.58 -3.92 -34.36
N ARG A 25 -33.43 -3.71 -33.06
CA ARG A 25 -32.82 -2.53 -32.47
C ARG A 25 -31.45 -2.91 -31.93
N ASP A 26 -30.47 -2.03 -32.10
CA ASP A 26 -29.21 -2.14 -31.37
C ASP A 26 -29.56 -2.29 -29.89
N HIS A 27 -29.24 -3.43 -29.29
CA HIS A 27 -29.37 -3.59 -27.85
C HIS A 27 -28.53 -2.49 -27.23
N VAL A 28 -29.21 -1.50 -26.65
CA VAL A 28 -28.59 -0.47 -25.83
C VAL A 28 -27.71 -1.24 -24.84
N VAL A 29 -26.40 -0.94 -24.83
CA VAL A 29 -25.50 -1.46 -23.80
C VAL A 29 -26.05 -0.93 -22.49
N THR A 30 -26.87 -1.72 -21.83
CA THR A 30 -27.53 -1.38 -20.58
C THR A 30 -26.81 -2.16 -19.51
N VAL A 31 -26.32 -1.44 -18.50
CA VAL A 31 -25.95 -2.05 -17.23
C VAL A 31 -27.23 -2.65 -16.68
N GLN A 32 -27.43 -3.95 -16.87
CA GLN A 32 -28.63 -4.64 -16.41
C GLN A 32 -28.56 -4.85 -14.90
N GLU A 33 -27.39 -5.28 -14.41
CA GLU A 33 -27.14 -5.52 -12.99
C GLU A 33 -26.02 -4.62 -12.47
N ASP A 34 -26.22 -4.05 -11.28
CA ASP A 34 -25.27 -3.13 -10.64
C ASP A 34 -25.10 -3.50 -9.16
N ARG A 35 -23.85 -3.56 -8.68
CA ARG A 35 -23.56 -3.74 -7.24
C ARG A 35 -23.61 -2.38 -6.56
N ARG A 36 -24.50 -2.18 -5.59
CA ARG A 36 -24.64 -0.89 -4.90
C ARG A 36 -25.03 -1.05 -3.45
N GLN A 37 -24.75 0.00 -2.69
CA GLN A 37 -25.30 0.18 -1.35
C GLN A 37 -26.78 0.54 -1.46
N VAL A 38 -27.61 -0.17 -0.71
CA VAL A 38 -29.06 0.06 -0.65
C VAL A 38 -29.54 0.00 0.79
N SER A 39 -30.65 0.68 1.08
CA SER A 39 -31.34 0.55 2.37
C SER A 39 -32.66 -0.18 2.15
N VAL A 40 -32.83 -1.31 2.85
CA VAL A 40 -34.00 -2.18 2.72
C VAL A 40 -34.91 -1.97 3.91
N LEU A 41 -36.20 -1.77 3.66
CA LEU A 41 -37.25 -1.68 4.68
C LEU A 41 -38.16 -2.90 4.58
N PHE A 42 -38.37 -3.56 5.71
CA PHE A 42 -39.45 -4.54 5.90
C PHE A 42 -40.45 -3.99 6.90
N VAL A 43 -41.73 -4.06 6.58
CA VAL A 43 -42.84 -3.74 7.49
C VAL A 43 -43.85 -4.87 7.47
N ASP A 44 -44.36 -5.23 8.65
CA ASP A 44 -45.24 -6.38 8.84
C ASP A 44 -46.32 -6.08 9.90
N ILE A 45 -47.45 -6.77 9.83
CA ILE A 45 -48.57 -6.59 10.75
C ILE A 45 -48.45 -7.60 11.90
N VAL A 46 -48.57 -7.13 13.14
CA VAL A 46 -48.53 -8.01 14.31
C VAL A 46 -49.85 -8.78 14.43
N ASP A 47 -49.76 -10.11 14.58
CA ASP A 47 -50.88 -11.04 14.78
C ASP A 47 -51.94 -11.03 13.65
N PHE A 48 -51.59 -10.62 12.43
CA PHE A 48 -52.52 -10.61 11.30
C PHE A 48 -53.06 -12.01 10.96
N THR A 49 -52.24 -13.05 11.09
CA THR A 49 -52.70 -14.43 10.86
C THR A 49 -53.83 -14.82 11.82
N ALA A 50 -53.69 -14.51 13.11
CA ALA A 50 -54.72 -14.78 14.11
C ALA A 50 -55.98 -13.93 13.90
N TYR A 51 -55.82 -12.72 13.35
CA TYR A 51 -56.95 -11.89 12.91
C TYR A 51 -57.66 -12.49 11.69
N ALA A 52 -56.91 -12.89 10.66
CA ALA A 52 -57.43 -13.46 9.42
C ALA A 52 -58.15 -14.79 9.63
N GLU A 53 -57.77 -15.58 10.65
CA GLU A 53 -58.48 -16.80 11.06
C GLU A 53 -59.87 -16.53 11.67
N ARG A 54 -60.08 -15.33 12.23
CA ARG A 54 -61.32 -14.96 12.95
C ARG A 54 -62.21 -14.00 12.16
N ALA A 55 -61.63 -13.21 11.27
CA ALA A 55 -62.31 -12.22 10.46
C ALA A 55 -62.90 -12.83 9.19
N ASP A 56 -63.94 -12.20 8.65
CA ASP A 56 -64.44 -12.55 7.33
C ASP A 56 -63.36 -12.28 6.25
N PRO A 57 -63.16 -13.16 5.25
CA PRO A 57 -62.15 -12.98 4.22
C PRO A 57 -62.24 -11.64 3.45
N GLU A 58 -63.44 -11.08 3.25
CA GLU A 58 -63.62 -9.76 2.61
C GLU A 58 -63.11 -8.63 3.51
N GLN A 59 -63.33 -8.74 4.83
CA GLN A 59 -62.82 -7.79 5.82
C GLN A 59 -61.30 -7.87 5.95
N ALA A 60 -60.74 -9.08 5.98
CA ALA A 60 -59.29 -9.29 6.00
C ALA A 60 -58.61 -8.72 4.75
N ARG A 61 -59.20 -8.95 3.56
CA ARG A 61 -58.71 -8.40 2.30
C ARG A 61 -58.83 -6.88 2.22
N GLY A 62 -59.95 -6.30 2.66
CA GLY A 62 -60.15 -4.84 2.66
C GLY A 62 -59.16 -4.12 3.58
N LEU A 63 -58.89 -4.69 4.75
CA LEU A 63 -57.85 -4.20 5.67
C LEU A 63 -56.47 -4.26 5.02
N GLN A 64 -56.11 -5.42 4.43
CA GLN A 64 -54.81 -5.62 3.79
C GLN A 64 -54.58 -4.66 2.61
N GLN A 65 -55.60 -4.41 1.78
CA GLN A 65 -55.52 -3.44 0.68
C GLN A 65 -55.31 -2.00 1.19
N THR A 66 -55.99 -1.62 2.26
CA THR A 66 -55.85 -0.28 2.87
C THR A 66 -54.45 -0.10 3.48
N TYR A 67 -53.93 -1.14 4.12
CA TYR A 67 -52.57 -1.19 4.64
C TYR A 67 -51.54 -1.06 3.50
N PHE A 68 -51.62 -1.88 2.46
CA PHE A 68 -50.68 -1.82 1.33
C PHE A 68 -50.72 -0.47 0.60
N ALA A 69 -51.90 0.12 0.41
CA ALA A 69 -52.03 1.46 -0.17
C ALA A 69 -51.33 2.52 0.69
N THR A 70 -51.46 2.42 2.02
CA THR A 70 -50.81 3.33 2.97
C THR A 70 -49.29 3.17 2.96
N VAL A 71 -48.80 1.92 3.01
CA VAL A 71 -47.37 1.62 2.95
C VAL A 71 -46.75 2.13 1.66
N ARG A 72 -47.36 1.77 0.51
CA ARG A 72 -46.92 2.20 -0.82
C ARG A 72 -46.82 3.72 -0.92
N ARG A 73 -47.87 4.44 -0.50
CA ARG A 73 -47.89 5.91 -0.52
C ARG A 73 -46.73 6.52 0.28
N ILE A 74 -46.48 6.02 1.49
CA ILE A 74 -45.43 6.56 2.36
C ILE A 74 -44.05 6.21 1.81
N VAL A 75 -43.81 4.97 1.37
CA VAL A 75 -42.55 4.57 0.74
C VAL A 75 -42.22 5.46 -0.46
N HIS A 76 -43.18 5.70 -1.35
CA HIS A 76 -43.02 6.60 -2.50
C HIS A 76 -42.77 8.05 -2.10
N GLN A 77 -43.45 8.55 -1.05
CA GLN A 77 -43.23 9.89 -0.53
C GLN A 77 -41.78 10.12 -0.07
N TYR A 78 -41.07 9.07 0.34
CA TYR A 78 -39.65 9.12 0.68
C TYR A 78 -38.71 8.62 -0.44
N GLY A 79 -39.26 8.33 -1.63
CA GLY A 79 -38.51 7.95 -2.81
C GLY A 79 -37.94 6.53 -2.77
N GLY A 80 -38.57 5.63 -2.01
CA GLY A 80 -38.32 4.19 -2.09
C GLY A 80 -39.26 3.52 -3.09
N VAL A 81 -38.91 2.31 -3.51
CA VAL A 81 -39.71 1.48 -4.43
C VAL A 81 -40.20 0.24 -3.69
N VAL A 82 -41.46 -0.12 -3.84
CA VAL A 82 -42.01 -1.36 -3.25
C VAL A 82 -41.69 -2.53 -4.18
N GLU A 83 -40.85 -3.46 -3.72
CA GLU A 83 -40.52 -4.65 -4.52
C GLU A 83 -41.70 -5.63 -4.54
N LYS A 84 -42.08 -6.14 -3.36
CA LYS A 84 -43.04 -7.24 -3.24
C LYS A 84 -43.80 -7.22 -1.92
N TYR A 85 -44.96 -7.87 -1.97
CA TYR A 85 -45.82 -8.18 -0.85
C TYR A 85 -45.64 -9.67 -0.52
N ILE A 86 -45.32 -9.99 0.74
CA ILE A 86 -45.07 -11.36 1.22
C ILE A 86 -46.06 -11.64 2.34
N GLY A 87 -47.23 -12.19 2.01
CA GLY A 87 -48.33 -12.29 2.98
C GLY A 87 -48.79 -10.89 3.38
N ASP A 88 -48.64 -10.53 4.66
CA ASP A 88 -48.89 -9.22 5.25
C ASP A 88 -47.63 -8.34 5.38
N ALA A 89 -46.46 -8.87 5.07
CA ALA A 89 -45.22 -8.10 5.03
C ALA A 89 -45.02 -7.36 3.70
N VAL A 90 -44.44 -6.16 3.75
CA VAL A 90 -44.04 -5.36 2.59
C VAL A 90 -42.54 -5.13 2.61
N MET A 91 -41.90 -5.39 1.48
CA MET A 91 -40.48 -5.08 1.26
C MET A 91 -40.33 -3.87 0.34
N ALA A 92 -39.55 -2.88 0.79
CA ALA A 92 -39.21 -1.70 0.03
C ALA A 92 -37.70 -1.46 -0.03
N LEU A 93 -37.25 -0.84 -1.12
CA LEU A 93 -35.85 -0.54 -1.40
C LEU A 93 -35.63 0.95 -1.60
N PHE A 94 -34.56 1.47 -0.99
CA PHE A 94 -34.05 2.83 -1.17
C PHE A 94 -32.61 2.77 -1.72
N GLY A 95 -32.25 3.70 -2.61
CA GLY A 95 -30.95 3.75 -3.30
C GLY A 95 -30.92 3.11 -4.70
N ALA A 96 -32.08 2.71 -5.22
CA ALA A 96 -32.27 2.24 -6.58
C ALA A 96 -33.61 2.75 -7.16
N PRO A 97 -33.69 3.10 -8.46
CA PRO A 97 -32.61 3.05 -9.45
C PRO A 97 -31.57 4.18 -9.32
N VAL A 98 -31.89 5.22 -8.52
CA VAL A 98 -31.00 6.37 -8.26
C VAL A 98 -30.57 6.36 -6.80
N ALA A 99 -29.26 6.31 -6.56
CA ALA A 99 -28.68 6.42 -5.22
C ALA A 99 -28.66 7.87 -4.72
N THR A 100 -28.81 8.10 -3.41
CA THR A 100 -28.62 9.41 -2.78
C THR A 100 -27.79 9.30 -1.50
N ASP A 101 -27.18 10.40 -1.09
CA ASP A 101 -26.38 10.52 0.14
C ASP A 101 -27.17 10.27 1.43
N ASN A 102 -28.51 10.32 1.35
CA ASN A 102 -29.41 10.18 2.50
C ASN A 102 -30.35 8.96 2.42
N ASP A 103 -30.09 7.97 1.55
CA ASP A 103 -30.94 6.77 1.37
C ASP A 103 -31.34 6.09 2.69
N ALA A 104 -30.36 5.89 3.59
CA ALA A 104 -30.61 5.29 4.91
C ALA A 104 -31.53 6.19 5.78
N LEU A 105 -31.30 7.51 5.77
CA LEU A 105 -32.13 8.45 6.52
C LEU A 105 -33.57 8.48 6.01
N ARG A 106 -33.74 8.48 4.69
CA ARG A 106 -35.07 8.42 4.03
C ARG A 106 -35.82 7.16 4.40
N CYS A 107 -35.12 6.03 4.34
CA CYS A 107 -35.65 4.72 4.73
C CYS A 107 -36.15 4.72 6.19
N VAL A 108 -35.36 5.22 7.13
CA VAL A 108 -35.76 5.28 8.56
C VAL A 108 -36.89 6.28 8.80
N ARG A 109 -36.88 7.45 8.14
CA ARG A 109 -37.99 8.41 8.23
C ARG A 109 -39.29 7.83 7.68
N ALA A 110 -39.23 7.06 6.59
CA ALA A 110 -40.38 6.32 6.08
C ALA A 110 -40.89 5.31 7.13
N GLY A 111 -40.00 4.55 7.77
CA GLY A 111 -40.36 3.63 8.87
C GLY A 111 -41.08 4.33 10.04
N LEU A 112 -40.56 5.47 10.50
CA LEU A 112 -41.18 6.27 11.56
C LEU A 112 -42.52 6.89 11.13
N GLU A 113 -42.66 7.28 9.87
CA GLU A 113 -43.93 7.81 9.34
C GLU A 113 -44.98 6.71 9.18
N LEU A 114 -44.58 5.50 8.76
CA LEU A 114 -45.42 4.31 8.74
C LEU A 114 -45.95 4.01 10.15
N GLN A 115 -45.07 3.99 11.16
CA GLN A 115 -45.46 3.82 12.57
C GLN A 115 -46.55 4.83 12.97
N ARG A 116 -46.36 6.12 12.66
CA ARG A 116 -47.33 7.18 13.04
C ARG A 116 -48.66 7.08 12.32
N ASN A 117 -48.66 6.81 11.01
CA ASN A 117 -49.88 6.77 10.20
C ASN A 117 -50.70 5.51 10.49
N LEU A 118 -50.03 4.37 10.62
CA LEU A 118 -50.70 3.10 10.86
C LEU A 118 -51.24 3.01 12.30
N ALA A 119 -50.57 3.62 13.29
CA ALA A 119 -51.09 3.73 14.65
C ALA A 119 -52.34 4.62 14.78
N ARG A 120 -52.59 5.52 13.81
CA ARG A 120 -53.73 6.46 13.81
C ARG A 120 -54.93 5.98 12.99
N GLN A 121 -54.83 4.83 12.29
CA GLN A 121 -55.95 4.32 11.50
C GLN A 121 -57.07 3.81 12.44
N PRO A 122 -58.32 4.30 12.28
CA PRO A 122 -59.44 3.79 13.06
C PRO A 122 -59.73 2.35 12.66
N THR A 123 -59.48 1.43 13.58
CA THR A 123 -59.73 -0.02 13.44
C THR A 123 -61.18 -0.36 13.77
N GLY A 124 -62.17 0.46 13.39
CA GLY A 124 -63.58 0.19 13.71
C GLY A 124 -63.81 -0.23 15.18
N PRO A 125 -64.68 -1.22 15.48
CA PRO A 125 -64.85 -1.78 16.82
C PRO A 125 -63.76 -2.78 17.27
N GLN A 126 -62.66 -2.90 16.52
CA GLN A 126 -61.58 -3.87 16.77
C GLN A 126 -60.33 -3.20 17.37
N PRO A 127 -59.46 -3.96 18.07
CA PRO A 127 -58.23 -3.42 18.64
C PRO A 127 -57.27 -2.91 17.56
N ALA A 128 -56.51 -1.86 17.90
CA ALA A 128 -55.48 -1.29 17.03
C ALA A 128 -54.43 -2.36 16.70
N LEU A 129 -54.25 -2.64 15.41
CA LEU A 129 -53.21 -3.56 14.93
C LEU A 129 -51.83 -2.93 15.19
N GLY A 130 -50.91 -3.76 15.67
CA GLY A 130 -49.50 -3.38 15.80
C GLY A 130 -48.76 -3.61 14.50
N PHE A 131 -47.62 -2.95 14.31
CA PHE A 131 -46.76 -3.14 13.14
C PHE A 131 -45.31 -3.21 13.58
N ARG A 132 -44.47 -3.91 12.84
CA ARG A 132 -43.03 -4.01 13.12
C ARG A 132 -42.24 -3.60 11.90
N VAL A 133 -41.21 -2.77 12.07
CA VAL A 133 -40.36 -2.31 10.99
C VAL A 133 -38.90 -2.68 11.26
N GLY A 134 -38.25 -3.27 10.25
CA GLY A 134 -36.83 -3.58 10.26
C GLY A 134 -36.13 -2.94 9.07
N ILE A 135 -35.00 -2.29 9.32
CA ILE A 135 -34.23 -1.57 8.29
C ILE A 135 -32.76 -1.96 8.36
N ALA A 136 -32.17 -2.26 7.22
CA ALA A 136 -30.74 -2.51 7.10
C ALA A 136 -30.15 -1.79 5.89
N THR A 137 -28.88 -1.38 5.99
CA THR A 137 -28.14 -0.74 4.89
C THR A 137 -26.90 -1.56 4.55
N GLY A 138 -26.74 -1.94 3.29
CA GLY A 138 -25.63 -2.78 2.87
C GLY A 138 -25.53 -2.97 1.35
N GLU A 139 -24.50 -3.71 0.92
CA GLU A 139 -24.30 -4.03 -0.50
C GLU A 139 -25.34 -5.05 -0.99
N ALA A 140 -25.89 -4.80 -2.17
CA ALA A 140 -26.71 -5.74 -2.92
C ALA A 140 -26.42 -5.66 -4.42
N LEU A 141 -26.69 -6.75 -5.14
CA LEU A 141 -26.78 -6.75 -6.59
C LEU A 141 -28.21 -6.35 -6.97
N VAL A 142 -28.36 -5.33 -7.81
CA VAL A 142 -29.66 -4.79 -8.22
C VAL A 142 -29.81 -4.84 -9.74
N ASP A 143 -30.90 -5.43 -10.22
CA ASP A 143 -31.34 -5.31 -11.61
C ASP A 143 -32.08 -3.98 -11.81
N LEU A 144 -31.40 -3.03 -12.44
CA LEU A 144 -31.93 -1.68 -12.68
C LEU A 144 -33.07 -1.67 -13.68
N SER A 145 -33.12 -2.66 -14.59
CA SER A 145 -34.18 -2.76 -15.60
C SER A 145 -35.50 -3.29 -15.04
N ALA A 146 -35.42 -4.03 -13.93
CA ALA A 146 -36.55 -4.59 -13.19
C ALA A 146 -36.98 -3.75 -11.97
N THR A 147 -36.26 -2.66 -11.66
CA THR A 147 -36.53 -1.78 -10.50
C THR A 147 -37.79 -0.92 -10.72
N ARG A 148 -38.95 -1.46 -10.37
CA ARG A 148 -40.26 -0.78 -10.40
C ARG A 148 -41.22 -1.42 -9.39
N ASP A 149 -42.33 -0.75 -9.09
CA ASP A 149 -43.37 -1.30 -8.22
C ASP A 149 -43.85 -2.68 -8.71
N GLY A 150 -43.79 -3.68 -7.83
CA GLY A 150 -44.19 -5.05 -8.16
C GLY A 150 -43.22 -5.78 -9.10
N GLY A 151 -42.04 -5.22 -9.36
CA GLY A 151 -40.93 -5.93 -10.00
C GLY A 151 -40.49 -7.11 -9.13
N GLN A 152 -40.37 -8.29 -9.72
CA GLN A 152 -39.96 -9.49 -8.98
C GLN A 152 -38.44 -9.66 -9.01
N ALA A 153 -37.85 -9.94 -7.84
CA ALA A 153 -36.48 -10.42 -7.67
C ALA A 153 -35.36 -9.48 -8.21
N PHE A 154 -35.58 -8.17 -8.22
CA PHE A 154 -34.59 -7.22 -8.73
C PHE A 154 -33.48 -6.86 -7.73
N VAL A 155 -33.49 -7.35 -6.49
CA VAL A 155 -32.42 -7.12 -5.52
C VAL A 155 -32.04 -8.41 -4.80
N THR A 156 -30.73 -8.71 -4.79
CA THR A 156 -30.17 -9.88 -4.12
C THR A 156 -28.98 -9.46 -3.24
N GLY A 157 -29.04 -9.80 -1.96
CA GLY A 157 -27.97 -9.50 -1.01
C GLY A 157 -28.33 -9.88 0.42
N ASP A 158 -27.31 -10.06 1.25
CA ASP A 158 -27.48 -10.39 2.67
C ASP A 158 -28.16 -9.27 3.48
N VAL A 159 -28.09 -8.01 3.00
CA VAL A 159 -28.85 -6.88 3.55
C VAL A 159 -30.36 -7.12 3.57
N VAL A 160 -30.91 -7.79 2.56
CA VAL A 160 -32.35 -8.11 2.47
C VAL A 160 -32.76 -9.06 3.61
N ASN A 161 -31.97 -10.10 3.83
CA ASN A 161 -32.18 -11.06 4.92
C ASN A 161 -31.99 -10.40 6.29
N THR A 162 -31.05 -9.47 6.41
CA THR A 162 -30.80 -8.72 7.63
C THR A 162 -32.01 -7.87 7.99
N ALA A 163 -32.52 -7.07 7.05
CA ALA A 163 -33.70 -6.21 7.29
C ALA A 163 -34.95 -7.01 7.71
N SER A 164 -35.22 -8.14 7.04
CA SER A 164 -36.33 -9.03 7.41
C SER A 164 -36.19 -9.59 8.84
N ARG A 165 -34.98 -9.98 9.25
CA ARG A 165 -34.73 -10.48 10.62
C ARG A 165 -34.86 -9.37 11.67
N LEU A 166 -34.42 -8.15 11.36
CA LEU A 166 -34.60 -7.00 12.25
C LEU A 166 -36.08 -6.67 12.46
N GLN A 167 -36.90 -6.79 11.42
CA GLN A 167 -38.36 -6.61 11.53
C GLN A 167 -38.95 -7.62 12.52
N SER A 168 -38.55 -8.89 12.44
CA SER A 168 -39.04 -9.92 13.36
C SER A 168 -38.69 -9.64 14.83
N LEU A 169 -37.55 -8.98 15.07
CA LEU A 169 -37.05 -8.60 16.40
C LEU A 169 -37.63 -7.27 16.91
N ALA A 170 -38.22 -6.46 16.04
CA ALA A 170 -38.74 -5.17 16.43
C ALA A 170 -39.92 -5.32 17.41
N PRO A 171 -40.00 -4.48 18.46
CA PRO A 171 -41.18 -4.44 19.32
C PRO A 171 -42.40 -3.97 18.51
N SER A 172 -43.61 -4.25 18.98
CA SER A 172 -44.83 -3.73 18.35
C SER A 172 -44.80 -2.21 18.31
N GLY A 173 -44.98 -1.64 17.12
CA GLY A 173 -44.82 -0.22 16.83
C GLY A 173 -43.37 0.25 16.75
N GLY A 174 -42.37 -0.64 16.74
CA GLY A 174 -40.95 -0.29 16.72
C GLY A 174 -40.33 -0.27 15.32
N VAL A 175 -39.31 0.58 15.15
CA VAL A 175 -38.45 0.64 13.96
C VAL A 175 -37.02 0.28 14.38
N VAL A 176 -36.58 -0.94 14.07
CA VAL A 176 -35.24 -1.44 14.43
C VAL A 176 -34.29 -1.33 13.24
N VAL A 177 -33.07 -0.89 13.50
CA VAL A 177 -32.02 -0.68 12.49
C VAL A 177 -30.72 -1.43 12.82
N ASP A 178 -29.92 -1.74 11.81
CA ASP A 178 -28.56 -2.27 11.98
C ASP A 178 -27.51 -1.16 12.24
N GLU A 179 -26.26 -1.57 12.45
CA GLU A 179 -25.13 -0.68 12.70
C GLU A 179 -24.81 0.23 11.52
N ALA A 180 -24.94 -0.29 10.30
CA ALA A 180 -24.72 0.47 9.07
C ALA A 180 -25.72 1.62 8.92
N THR A 181 -27.02 1.34 9.11
CA THR A 181 -28.09 2.35 9.07
C THR A 181 -27.95 3.33 10.25
N TRP A 182 -27.67 2.85 11.47
CA TRP A 182 -27.47 3.71 12.64
C TRP A 182 -26.31 4.68 12.41
N SER A 183 -25.14 4.18 12.00
CA SER A 183 -23.94 4.99 11.75
C SER A 183 -24.22 6.10 10.73
N ALA A 184 -24.94 5.77 9.65
CA ALA A 184 -25.30 6.72 8.61
C ALA A 184 -26.33 7.78 9.04
N THR A 185 -27.06 7.60 10.15
CA THR A 185 -28.23 8.44 10.49
C THR A 185 -28.25 8.98 11.92
N ARG A 186 -27.31 8.58 12.78
CA ARG A 186 -27.25 8.92 14.23
C ARG A 186 -27.25 10.41 14.54
N HIS A 187 -26.84 11.26 13.59
CA HIS A 187 -26.79 12.72 13.77
C HIS A 187 -28.15 13.40 13.54
N GLU A 188 -29.02 12.77 12.75
CA GLU A 188 -30.33 13.31 12.34
C GLU A 188 -31.49 12.67 13.11
N LEU A 189 -31.27 11.48 13.66
CA LEU A 189 -32.27 10.69 14.37
C LEU A 189 -31.85 10.43 15.82
N GLU A 190 -32.85 10.24 16.67
CA GLU A 190 -32.66 9.78 18.04
C GLU A 190 -32.89 8.27 18.11
N TYR A 191 -31.94 7.57 18.71
CA TYR A 191 -31.92 6.11 18.83
C TYR A 191 -31.84 5.68 20.28
N ALA A 192 -32.57 4.62 20.63
CA ALA A 192 -32.37 3.89 21.87
C ALA A 192 -31.53 2.64 21.59
N ASP A 193 -30.48 2.43 22.39
CA ASP A 193 -29.64 1.23 22.30
C ASP A 193 -30.43 -0.02 22.68
N GLN A 194 -30.13 -1.15 22.04
CA GLN A 194 -30.80 -2.43 22.26
C GLN A 194 -29.77 -3.52 22.56
N PRO A 195 -30.11 -4.55 23.35
CA PRO A 195 -29.21 -5.65 23.62
C PRO A 195 -28.73 -6.30 22.30
N PRO A 196 -27.42 -6.59 22.15
CA PRO A 196 -26.91 -7.27 20.97
C PRO A 196 -27.59 -8.64 20.77
N VAL A 197 -27.90 -8.97 19.52
CA VAL A 197 -28.65 -10.18 19.15
C VAL A 197 -27.87 -11.03 18.16
N THR A 198 -27.97 -12.35 18.29
CA THR A 198 -27.46 -13.26 17.25
C THR A 198 -28.58 -13.52 16.25
N LEU A 199 -28.47 -12.94 15.05
CA LEU A 199 -29.45 -13.16 13.99
C LEU A 199 -29.42 -14.64 13.57
N ARG A 200 -30.59 -15.27 13.43
CA ARG A 200 -30.73 -16.71 13.11
C ARG A 200 -29.87 -17.09 11.90
N GLY A 201 -28.93 -18.03 12.05
CA GLY A 201 -28.03 -18.46 10.99
C GLY A 201 -26.75 -17.63 10.82
N ARG A 202 -26.44 -16.71 11.75
CA ARG A 202 -25.12 -16.07 11.89
C ARG A 202 -24.42 -16.55 13.16
N SER A 203 -23.10 -16.66 13.10
CA SER A 203 -22.24 -16.96 14.25
C SER A 203 -21.86 -15.71 15.05
N ALA A 204 -21.91 -14.53 14.43
CA ALA A 204 -21.52 -13.25 15.05
C ALA A 204 -22.72 -12.51 15.65
N VAL A 205 -22.51 -11.94 16.85
CA VAL A 205 -23.48 -11.09 17.55
C VAL A 205 -23.59 -9.75 16.81
N SER A 206 -24.82 -9.33 16.50
CA SER A 206 -25.14 -8.09 15.78
C SER A 206 -25.68 -7.04 16.76
N ARG A 207 -25.14 -5.82 16.70
CA ARG A 207 -25.69 -4.66 17.43
C ARG A 207 -26.87 -4.08 16.65
N ILE A 208 -27.91 -3.67 17.38
CA ILE A 208 -29.15 -3.15 16.81
C ILE A 208 -29.62 -1.94 17.62
N TRP A 209 -30.39 -1.05 17.00
CA TRP A 209 -30.91 0.15 17.64
C TRP A 209 -32.38 0.35 17.31
N LEU A 210 -33.13 0.94 18.24
CA LEU A 210 -34.52 1.33 18.03
C LEU A 210 -34.58 2.82 17.66
N ALA A 211 -35.06 3.14 16.45
CA ALA A 211 -35.29 4.53 16.04
C ALA A 211 -36.51 5.08 16.79
N VAL A 212 -36.33 6.20 17.50
CA VAL A 212 -37.37 6.80 18.34
C VAL A 212 -38.10 7.92 17.62
N ARG A 213 -37.34 8.90 17.11
CA ARG A 213 -37.88 10.07 16.40
C ARG A 213 -36.80 10.78 15.60
N ALA A 214 -37.21 11.63 14.67
CA ALA A 214 -36.32 12.63 14.10
C ALA A 214 -35.93 13.65 15.18
N ARG A 215 -34.65 14.03 15.22
CA ARG A 215 -34.22 15.13 16.09
C ARG A 215 -34.88 16.42 15.61
N PRO A 216 -35.32 17.31 16.52
CA PRO A 216 -35.80 18.63 16.13
C PRO A 216 -34.69 19.33 15.35
N HIS A 217 -35.03 19.97 14.25
CA HIS A 217 -34.10 20.77 13.44
C HIS A 217 -33.40 21.73 14.40
N ARG A 218 -32.08 21.54 14.64
CA ARG A 218 -31.31 22.50 15.42
C ARG A 218 -31.48 23.86 14.76
N ASP A 219 -31.65 24.91 15.56
CA ASP A 219 -31.67 26.28 15.05
C ASP A 219 -30.45 26.48 14.13
N PRO A 220 -30.66 26.74 12.82
CA PRO A 220 -29.59 26.91 11.83
C PRO A 220 -28.52 27.92 12.28
N HIS A 221 -28.88 28.82 13.19
CA HIS A 221 -27.99 29.85 13.72
C HIS A 221 -26.97 29.31 14.74
N THR A 222 -27.24 28.19 15.44
CA THR A 222 -26.49 27.79 16.65
C THR A 222 -25.57 26.57 16.49
N ALA A 223 -25.57 25.87 15.35
CA ALA A 223 -25.03 24.51 15.29
C ALA A 223 -23.64 24.31 14.63
N GLU A 224 -23.06 25.31 13.95
CA GLU A 224 -21.77 25.14 13.26
C GLU A 224 -20.75 26.18 13.69
N LEU A 225 -19.69 25.69 14.36
CA LEU A 225 -18.58 26.45 14.94
C LEU A 225 -17.45 26.76 13.94
N THR A 226 -17.35 26.02 12.84
CA THR A 226 -16.33 26.22 11.81
C THR A 226 -16.60 27.53 11.06
N PRO A 227 -15.64 28.47 10.99
CA PRO A 227 -15.76 29.67 10.18
C PRO A 227 -16.05 29.34 8.71
N MET A 228 -16.76 30.23 8.00
CA MET A 228 -16.89 30.10 6.55
C MET A 228 -15.52 30.37 5.93
N VAL A 229 -15.08 29.47 5.04
CA VAL A 229 -13.86 29.60 4.27
C VAL A 229 -14.26 29.75 2.82
N ASP A 230 -13.66 30.73 2.13
CA ASP A 230 -14.05 31.11 0.77
C ASP A 230 -15.50 31.65 0.75
N ARG A 231 -15.94 32.26 -0.34
CA ARG A 231 -17.30 32.82 -0.57
C ARG A 231 -17.60 34.23 -0.02
N GLU A 232 -16.60 35.04 0.29
CA GLU A 232 -16.82 36.44 0.68
C GLU A 232 -17.57 37.23 -0.41
N HIS A 233 -17.28 36.94 -1.68
CA HIS A 233 -17.90 37.63 -2.82
C HIS A 233 -19.38 37.29 -2.95
N GLU A 234 -19.74 36.00 -3.02
CA GLU A 234 -21.12 35.53 -3.14
C GLU A 234 -21.96 35.94 -1.93
N ARG A 235 -21.37 35.89 -0.73
CA ARG A 235 -22.00 36.40 0.50
C ARG A 235 -22.25 37.90 0.40
N GLY A 236 -21.30 38.67 -0.12
CA GLY A 236 -21.45 40.11 -0.35
C GLY A 236 -22.63 40.46 -1.25
N LEU A 237 -22.84 39.69 -2.33
CA LEU A 237 -23.98 39.86 -3.24
C LEU A 237 -25.33 39.62 -2.53
N LEU A 238 -25.44 38.54 -1.76
CA LEU A 238 -26.65 38.23 -1.00
C LEU A 238 -26.93 39.26 0.11
N VAL A 239 -25.88 39.70 0.81
CA VAL A 239 -25.98 40.74 1.84
C VAL A 239 -26.42 42.07 1.22
N ASN A 240 -25.94 42.42 0.02
CA ASN A 240 -26.40 43.60 -0.69
C ASN A 240 -27.90 43.51 -1.04
N ALA A 241 -28.34 42.36 -1.59
CA ALA A 241 -29.75 42.12 -1.89
C ALA A 241 -30.65 42.26 -0.65
N LEU A 242 -30.20 41.71 0.49
CA LEU A 242 -30.87 41.86 1.79
C LEU A 242 -30.95 43.32 2.25
N HIS A 243 -29.85 44.08 2.18
CA HIS A 243 -29.84 45.51 2.54
C HIS A 243 -30.75 46.35 1.65
N ARG A 244 -30.79 46.08 0.34
CA ARG A 244 -31.70 46.78 -0.58
C ARG A 244 -33.16 46.47 -0.28
N MET A 245 -33.46 45.22 0.09
CA MET A 245 -34.81 44.84 0.51
C MET A 245 -35.24 45.58 1.78
N VAL A 246 -34.35 45.67 2.78
CA VAL A 246 -34.64 46.33 4.06
C VAL A 246 -34.70 47.86 3.93
N ASN A 247 -33.69 48.46 3.31
CA ASN A 247 -33.51 49.92 3.27
C ASN A 247 -34.31 50.59 2.15
N GLU A 248 -34.36 49.98 0.97
CA GLU A 248 -35.04 50.57 -0.22
C GLU A 248 -36.48 50.04 -0.38
N ARG A 249 -36.91 49.07 0.45
CA ARG A 249 -38.21 48.38 0.36
C ARG A 249 -38.46 47.78 -1.03
N THR A 250 -37.41 47.26 -1.66
CA THR A 250 -37.46 46.63 -2.97
C THR A 250 -37.59 45.11 -2.86
N SER A 251 -38.28 44.52 -3.82
CA SER A 251 -38.39 43.07 -3.96
C SER A 251 -37.29 42.54 -4.89
N GLN A 252 -36.69 41.41 -4.54
CA GLN A 252 -35.65 40.77 -5.35
C GLN A 252 -35.79 39.25 -5.34
N LEU A 253 -35.42 38.63 -6.46
CA LEU A 253 -35.30 37.17 -6.59
C LEU A 253 -33.83 36.83 -6.85
N VAL A 254 -33.20 36.09 -5.95
CA VAL A 254 -31.81 35.65 -6.11
C VAL A 254 -31.78 34.14 -6.24
N THR A 255 -31.22 33.61 -7.32
CA THR A 255 -30.98 32.16 -7.47
C THR A 255 -29.49 31.87 -7.31
N VAL A 256 -29.15 30.98 -6.37
CA VAL A 256 -27.79 30.50 -6.12
C VAL A 256 -27.62 29.13 -6.78
N PHE A 257 -26.83 29.08 -7.84
CA PHE A 257 -26.47 27.87 -8.56
C PHE A 257 -25.17 27.27 -8.04
N GLY A 258 -25.10 25.95 -7.96
CA GLY A 258 -23.83 25.26 -7.69
C GLY A 258 -24.01 23.75 -7.51
N PRO A 259 -22.94 22.95 -7.68
CA PRO A 259 -22.98 21.50 -7.49
C PRO A 259 -23.43 21.08 -6.07
N ALA A 260 -23.75 19.81 -5.90
CA ALA A 260 -24.07 19.25 -4.57
C ALA A 260 -22.86 19.38 -3.62
N GLY A 261 -23.10 19.73 -2.36
CA GLY A 261 -22.04 19.85 -1.35
C GLY A 261 -21.19 21.13 -1.41
N VAL A 262 -21.30 21.96 -2.46
CA VAL A 262 -20.45 23.17 -2.65
C VAL A 262 -20.65 24.29 -1.62
N GLY A 263 -21.61 24.15 -0.68
CA GLY A 263 -21.82 25.11 0.40
C GLY A 263 -22.99 26.09 0.22
N LYS A 264 -23.91 25.87 -0.73
CA LYS A 264 -25.09 26.74 -0.96
C LYS A 264 -25.93 26.98 0.31
N SER A 265 -26.31 25.92 1.02
CA SER A 265 -27.09 26.04 2.26
C SER A 265 -26.27 26.67 3.39
N ARG A 266 -24.94 26.49 3.42
CA ARG A 266 -24.07 27.21 4.38
C ARG A 266 -24.09 28.71 4.12
N LEU A 267 -24.01 29.12 2.86
CA LEU A 267 -24.09 30.52 2.45
C LEU A 267 -25.41 31.18 2.88
N LEU A 268 -26.54 30.47 2.72
CA LEU A 268 -27.84 30.95 3.21
C LEU A 268 -27.92 31.05 4.73
N ARG A 269 -27.28 30.13 5.45
CA ARG A 269 -27.20 30.18 6.93
C ARG A 269 -26.37 31.38 7.41
N GLU A 270 -25.28 31.72 6.73
CA GLU A 270 -24.53 32.96 7.02
C GLU A 270 -25.36 34.21 6.73
N LEU A 271 -26.13 34.22 5.65
CA LEU A 271 -27.05 35.31 5.35
C LEU A 271 -28.12 35.48 6.44
N ALA A 272 -28.68 34.36 6.93
CA ALA A 272 -29.67 34.37 8.02
C ALA A 272 -29.08 34.92 9.34
N ARG A 273 -27.85 34.51 9.68
CA ARG A 273 -27.11 35.08 10.83
C ARG A 273 -26.89 36.58 10.68
N HIS A 274 -26.46 37.02 9.50
CA HIS A 274 -26.29 38.45 9.21
C HIS A 274 -27.61 39.20 9.34
N ALA A 275 -28.70 38.65 8.78
CA ALA A 275 -30.05 39.21 8.88
C ALA A 275 -30.51 39.38 10.34
N GLY A 276 -30.24 38.39 11.20
CA GLY A 276 -30.55 38.47 12.63
C GLY A 276 -29.72 39.50 13.41
N SER A 277 -28.59 39.94 12.86
CA SER A 277 -27.73 40.97 13.47
C SER A 277 -28.06 42.41 13.01
N LEU A 278 -28.95 42.57 12.04
CA LEU A 278 -29.29 43.89 11.51
C LEU A 278 -30.14 44.70 12.52
N PRO A 279 -29.85 46.00 12.70
CA PRO A 279 -30.70 46.87 13.51
C PRO A 279 -32.01 47.16 12.77
N GLY A 280 -33.16 46.94 13.41
CA GLY A 280 -34.46 47.22 12.81
C GLY A 280 -35.58 46.27 13.28
N PRO A 281 -36.76 46.32 12.63
CA PRO A 281 -37.82 45.35 12.87
C PRO A 281 -37.35 43.92 12.51
N PRO A 282 -37.82 42.89 13.23
CA PRO A 282 -37.39 41.52 12.99
C PRO A 282 -37.74 41.08 11.56
N ILE A 283 -36.77 40.47 10.89
CA ILE A 283 -36.94 39.94 9.54
C ILE A 283 -37.64 38.58 9.64
N THR A 284 -38.77 38.43 8.93
CA THR A 284 -39.46 37.14 8.85
C THR A 284 -38.70 36.23 7.89
N TRP A 285 -38.12 35.15 8.41
CA TRP A 285 -37.33 34.20 7.62
C TRP A 285 -38.05 32.87 7.51
N LEU A 286 -38.46 32.49 6.31
CA LEU A 286 -39.20 31.25 6.05
C LEU A 286 -38.47 30.41 5.01
N VAL A 287 -38.29 29.12 5.30
CA VAL A 287 -37.58 28.17 4.44
C VAL A 287 -38.56 27.09 4.01
N GLY A 288 -38.57 26.81 2.71
CA GLY A 288 -39.26 25.68 2.09
C GLY A 288 -38.27 24.80 1.34
N GLN A 289 -38.34 23.50 1.54
CA GLN A 289 -37.47 22.54 0.85
C GLN A 289 -38.24 21.84 -0.28
N CYS A 290 -37.63 21.76 -1.45
CA CYS A 290 -38.14 20.96 -2.56
C CYS A 290 -37.62 19.52 -2.40
N PRO A 291 -38.48 18.56 -1.99
CA PRO A 291 -38.04 17.18 -1.82
C PRO A 291 -37.70 16.56 -3.20
N PRO A 292 -36.71 15.65 -3.28
CA PRO A 292 -36.34 15.01 -4.54
C PRO A 292 -37.38 14.00 -5.08
N PHE A 293 -38.42 13.66 -4.31
CA PHE A 293 -39.33 12.55 -4.62
C PHE A 293 -40.71 12.69 -3.92
N GLY A 294 -41.73 12.12 -4.57
CA GLY A 294 -43.09 11.91 -4.09
C GLY A 294 -44.17 12.18 -5.17
N GLU A 295 -45.19 11.33 -5.25
CA GLU A 295 -46.43 11.68 -5.98
C GLU A 295 -47.21 12.70 -5.12
N ASN A 296 -47.61 13.83 -5.70
CA ASN A 296 -48.35 14.95 -5.06
C ASN A 296 -47.57 15.90 -4.11
N VAL A 297 -46.26 16.09 -4.30
CA VAL A 297 -45.43 17.05 -3.53
C VAL A 297 -45.16 18.40 -4.22
N THR A 298 -45.92 18.74 -5.28
CA THR A 298 -45.83 20.03 -6.01
C THR A 298 -45.69 21.25 -5.08
N TRP A 299 -46.39 21.25 -3.94
CA TRP A 299 -46.45 22.38 -3.01
C TRP A 299 -45.72 22.14 -1.69
N ALA A 300 -44.77 21.19 -1.64
CA ALA A 300 -44.05 20.84 -0.41
C ALA A 300 -43.26 22.02 0.20
N ALA A 301 -42.49 22.73 -0.63
CA ALA A 301 -41.74 23.90 -0.16
C ALA A 301 -42.68 24.99 0.41
N LEU A 302 -43.83 25.23 -0.23
CA LEU A 302 -44.82 26.19 0.27
C LEU A 302 -45.49 25.70 1.56
N THR A 303 -45.72 24.38 1.67
CA THR A 303 -46.23 23.76 2.89
C THR A 303 -45.30 24.00 4.08
N ASP A 304 -43.99 23.84 3.89
CA ASP A 304 -42.98 24.09 4.92
C ASP A 304 -42.93 25.55 5.35
N ILE A 305 -42.99 26.48 4.39
CA ILE A 305 -43.08 27.93 4.64
C ILE A 305 -44.28 28.25 5.52
N VAL A 306 -45.46 27.72 5.19
CA VAL A 306 -46.70 27.97 5.95
C VAL A 306 -46.66 27.32 7.33
N LYS A 307 -46.16 26.09 7.45
CA LYS A 307 -45.98 25.41 8.75
C LYS A 307 -45.02 26.18 9.67
N SER A 308 -43.91 26.66 9.12
CA SER A 308 -42.91 27.46 9.85
C SER A 308 -43.52 28.77 10.36
N TRP A 309 -44.27 29.47 9.50
CA TRP A 309 -44.94 30.72 9.86
C TRP A 309 -46.02 30.55 10.96
N VAL A 310 -46.82 29.47 10.89
CA VAL A 310 -47.86 29.19 11.89
C VAL A 310 -47.26 28.81 13.25
N GLY A 311 -46.11 28.13 13.28
CA GLY A 311 -45.44 27.69 14.50
C GLY A 311 -46.06 26.41 15.08
N MET A 312 -45.64 25.26 14.56
CA MET A 312 -46.19 23.93 14.88
C MET A 312 -45.16 23.02 15.58
N PRO A 313 -45.16 22.89 16.91
CA PRO A 313 -44.59 21.73 17.59
C PRO A 313 -45.59 20.55 17.50
N GLY A 314 -45.08 19.32 17.35
CA GLY A 314 -45.84 18.16 16.87
C GLY A 314 -47.19 17.84 17.55
N ALA A 315 -48.11 17.33 16.74
CA ALA A 315 -49.42 16.75 17.09
C ALA A 315 -50.46 17.70 17.72
N ASP A 316 -50.65 18.89 17.16
CA ASP A 316 -51.82 19.73 17.44
C ASP A 316 -53.12 19.11 16.85
N ASP A 317 -54.23 19.21 17.58
CA ASP A 317 -55.60 18.89 17.12
C ASP A 317 -56.00 19.78 15.91
N PRO A 318 -56.60 19.25 14.82
CA PRO A 318 -57.02 20.04 13.65
C PRO A 318 -57.84 21.29 13.96
N VAL A 319 -58.64 21.30 15.02
CA VAL A 319 -59.40 22.48 15.45
C VAL A 319 -58.47 23.58 15.97
N ALA A 320 -57.54 23.23 16.88
CA ALA A 320 -56.55 24.15 17.42
C ALA A 320 -55.63 24.74 16.33
N LEU A 321 -55.27 23.93 15.33
CA LEU A 321 -54.47 24.38 14.20
C LEU A 321 -55.22 25.40 13.32
N ARG A 322 -56.51 25.15 13.05
CA ARG A 322 -57.35 26.09 12.28
C ARG A 322 -57.50 27.43 12.98
N ASP A 323 -57.70 27.42 14.30
CA ASP A 323 -57.83 28.65 15.10
C ASP A 323 -56.51 29.42 15.15
N ARG A 324 -55.37 28.73 15.29
CA ARG A 324 -54.04 29.36 15.24
C ARG A 324 -53.77 30.01 13.88
N LEU A 325 -54.11 29.33 12.78
CA LEU A 325 -54.00 29.89 11.42
C LEU A 325 -54.82 31.17 11.28
N ARG A 326 -56.10 31.16 11.70
CA ARG A 326 -56.97 32.34 11.65
C ARG A 326 -56.47 33.48 12.52
N ALA A 327 -56.00 33.20 13.73
CA ALA A 327 -55.44 34.21 14.63
C ALA A 327 -54.20 34.88 14.02
N ARG A 328 -53.28 34.11 13.45
CA ARG A 328 -52.06 34.62 12.79
C ARG A 328 -52.39 35.45 11.54
N LEU A 329 -53.35 35.01 10.72
CA LEU A 329 -53.81 35.78 9.56
C LEU A 329 -54.50 37.09 9.98
N GLY A 330 -55.23 37.10 11.09
CA GLY A 330 -55.82 38.31 11.68
C GLY A 330 -54.78 39.37 12.07
N GLN A 331 -53.57 38.96 12.44
CA GLN A 331 -52.46 39.87 12.77
C GLN A 331 -51.90 40.60 11.54
N LEU A 332 -52.10 40.07 10.32
CA LEU A 332 -51.65 40.72 9.08
C LEU A 332 -52.60 41.84 8.60
N ALA A 333 -53.77 41.99 9.23
CA ALA A 333 -54.80 42.98 8.88
C ALA A 333 -55.25 42.95 7.39
N ASP A 334 -55.18 41.79 6.72
CA ASP A 334 -55.64 41.66 5.32
C ASP A 334 -57.18 41.51 5.26
N PRO A 335 -57.88 42.27 4.40
CA PRO A 335 -59.34 42.19 4.25
C PRO A 335 -59.89 40.80 3.85
N HIS A 336 -59.04 39.91 3.34
CA HIS A 336 -59.40 38.57 2.89
C HIS A 336 -58.87 37.46 3.81
N ALA A 337 -58.50 37.76 5.06
CA ALA A 337 -57.95 36.79 6.02
C ALA A 337 -58.75 35.48 6.13
N VAL A 338 -60.09 35.56 6.07
CA VAL A 338 -60.97 34.36 6.09
C VAL A 338 -60.75 33.49 4.85
N ARG A 339 -60.71 34.08 3.65
CA ARG A 339 -60.45 33.35 2.39
C ARG A 339 -59.03 32.79 2.34
N LEU A 340 -58.05 33.52 2.88
CA LEU A 340 -56.68 33.04 3.00
C LEU A 340 -56.58 31.82 3.92
N ALA A 341 -57.34 31.80 5.02
CA ALA A 341 -57.38 30.66 5.93
C ALA A 341 -57.92 29.39 5.25
N GLU A 342 -58.98 29.53 4.45
CA GLU A 342 -59.54 28.42 3.67
C GLU A 342 -58.57 27.93 2.58
N ALA A 343 -57.86 28.84 1.90
CA ALA A 343 -56.87 28.48 0.87
C ALA A 343 -55.57 27.85 1.42
N LEU A 344 -55.14 28.25 2.62
CA LEU A 344 -53.92 27.72 3.26
C LEU A 344 -54.19 26.42 4.04
N GLY A 345 -55.44 26.17 4.45
CA GLY A 345 -55.85 24.99 5.21
C GLY A 345 -55.39 23.65 4.61
N PRO A 346 -55.57 23.41 3.30
CA PRO A 346 -55.11 22.18 2.66
C PRO A 346 -53.60 21.91 2.78
N LEU A 347 -52.75 22.95 2.78
CA LEU A 347 -51.30 22.79 2.98
C LEU A 347 -50.96 22.29 4.40
N LEU A 348 -51.85 22.55 5.37
CA LEU A 348 -51.72 22.08 6.75
C LEU A 348 -52.43 20.76 7.03
N GLY A 349 -53.05 20.14 6.00
CA GLY A 349 -53.85 18.92 6.16
C GLY A 349 -55.22 19.17 6.79
N LEU A 350 -55.70 20.42 6.80
CA LEU A 350 -57.05 20.76 7.24
C LEU A 350 -58.06 20.57 6.09
N PRO A 351 -59.26 20.02 6.36
CA PRO A 351 -60.32 20.02 5.35
C PRO A 351 -60.77 21.47 5.10
N GLY A 352 -60.88 21.84 3.82
CA GLY A 352 -61.25 23.18 3.35
C GLY A 352 -62.20 23.14 2.13
N GLU A 353 -62.72 24.30 1.77
CA GLU A 353 -63.62 24.49 0.62
C GLU A 353 -62.91 24.21 -0.73
N ARG A 354 -63.61 23.67 -1.73
CA ARG A 354 -63.01 23.34 -3.05
C ARG A 354 -62.82 24.60 -3.89
N LEU A 355 -61.69 25.30 -3.71
CA LEU A 355 -61.23 26.35 -4.61
C LEU A 355 -60.61 25.76 -5.88
N THR A 356 -60.63 26.51 -6.99
CA THR A 356 -59.88 26.15 -8.19
C THR A 356 -58.36 26.35 -7.98
N LEU A 357 -57.52 25.68 -8.78
CA LEU A 357 -56.06 25.80 -8.69
C LEU A 357 -55.60 27.26 -8.84
N VAL A 358 -56.18 28.00 -9.80
CA VAL A 358 -55.85 29.40 -10.07
C VAL A 358 -56.20 30.33 -8.90
N GLU A 359 -57.38 30.13 -8.30
CA GLU A 359 -57.81 30.91 -7.13
C GLU A 359 -56.94 30.62 -5.91
N THR A 360 -56.56 29.36 -5.74
CA THR A 360 -55.70 28.90 -4.64
C THR A 360 -54.29 29.52 -4.75
N GLU A 361 -53.66 29.43 -5.92
CA GLU A 361 -52.35 30.05 -6.16
C GLU A 361 -52.38 31.58 -6.01
N ALA A 362 -53.45 32.24 -6.48
CA ALA A 362 -53.63 33.67 -6.29
C ALA A 362 -53.75 34.06 -4.81
N ALA A 363 -54.49 33.26 -4.03
CA ALA A 363 -54.59 33.44 -2.58
C ALA A 363 -53.24 33.25 -1.88
N TRP A 364 -52.45 32.23 -2.25
CA TRP A 364 -51.13 32.01 -1.69
C TRP A 364 -50.14 33.14 -2.01
N ARG A 365 -50.13 33.64 -3.26
CA ARG A 365 -49.32 34.84 -3.61
C ARG A 365 -49.75 36.04 -2.79
N ARG A 366 -51.06 36.29 -2.64
CA ARG A 366 -51.58 37.39 -1.81
C ARG A 366 -51.12 37.25 -0.36
N PHE A 367 -51.16 36.05 0.20
CA PHE A 367 -50.66 35.80 1.55
C PHE A 367 -49.18 36.18 1.70
N LEU A 368 -48.31 35.74 0.78
CA LEU A 368 -46.88 36.06 0.82
C LEU A 368 -46.63 37.57 0.65
N LEU A 369 -47.39 38.25 -0.20
CA LEU A 369 -47.30 39.70 -0.38
C LEU A 369 -47.81 40.47 0.85
N ALA A 370 -48.91 40.02 1.48
CA ALA A 370 -49.43 40.60 2.70
C ALA A 370 -48.43 40.44 3.87
N LEU A 371 -47.75 39.28 3.94
CA LEU A 371 -46.68 39.04 4.89
C LEU A 371 -45.52 40.05 4.70
N ALA A 372 -45.06 40.24 3.46
CA ALA A 372 -44.01 41.22 3.16
C ALA A 372 -44.46 42.68 3.34
N ALA A 373 -45.74 42.98 3.17
CA ALA A 373 -46.28 44.32 3.46
C ALA A 373 -46.26 44.64 4.96
N ALA A 374 -46.49 43.63 5.82
CA ALA A 374 -46.43 43.77 7.28
C ALA A 374 -44.99 43.96 7.81
N GLY A 375 -43.98 43.41 7.14
CA GLY A 375 -42.59 43.61 7.50
C GLY A 375 -41.58 42.93 6.56
N PRO A 376 -40.27 43.25 6.67
CA PRO A 376 -39.23 42.63 5.87
C PRO A 376 -39.30 41.11 5.91
N THR A 377 -39.40 40.48 4.73
CA THR A 377 -39.62 39.03 4.62
C THR A 377 -38.61 38.41 3.67
N VAL A 378 -37.96 37.33 4.11
CA VAL A 378 -37.09 36.48 3.30
C VAL A 378 -37.74 35.13 3.11
N LEU A 379 -37.94 34.73 1.86
CA LEU A 379 -38.49 33.43 1.47
C LEU A 379 -37.38 32.61 0.80
N VAL A 380 -37.00 31.50 1.42
CA VAL A 380 -35.98 30.60 0.89
C VAL A 380 -36.64 29.36 0.29
N PHE A 381 -36.34 29.07 -0.97
CA PHE A 381 -36.69 27.83 -1.65
C PHE A 381 -35.43 27.01 -1.91
N GLU A 382 -35.21 25.97 -1.11
CA GLU A 382 -34.04 25.10 -1.29
C GLU A 382 -34.29 24.01 -2.35
N ASP A 383 -33.24 23.72 -3.12
CA ASP A 383 -33.18 22.62 -4.08
C ASP A 383 -34.24 22.66 -5.20
N MET A 384 -34.47 23.85 -5.76
CA MET A 384 -35.43 24.13 -6.84
C MET A 384 -35.23 23.33 -8.14
N HIS A 385 -34.11 22.61 -8.29
CA HIS A 385 -33.91 21.67 -9.40
C HIS A 385 -34.88 20.47 -9.34
N TRP A 386 -35.38 20.13 -8.15
CA TRP A 386 -36.42 19.13 -7.94
C TRP A 386 -37.85 19.64 -8.09
N ALA A 387 -38.03 20.97 -8.12
CA ALA A 387 -39.35 21.55 -8.29
C ALA A 387 -39.97 21.16 -9.64
N ASP A 388 -41.29 20.95 -9.64
CA ASP A 388 -42.04 20.78 -10.87
C ASP A 388 -42.30 22.12 -11.58
N GLN A 389 -42.85 22.03 -12.80
CA GLN A 389 -43.14 23.20 -13.62
C GLN A 389 -44.11 24.17 -12.94
N THR A 390 -45.03 23.67 -12.12
CA THR A 390 -46.09 24.46 -11.48
C THR A 390 -45.52 25.32 -10.36
N LEU A 391 -44.66 24.74 -9.50
CA LEU A 391 -43.97 25.49 -8.45
C LEU A 391 -42.97 26.50 -9.03
N LEU A 392 -42.24 26.12 -10.09
CA LEU A 392 -41.34 27.04 -10.79
C LEU A 392 -42.12 28.26 -11.31
N ALA A 393 -43.21 28.03 -12.05
CA ALA A 393 -44.07 29.11 -12.55
C ALA A 393 -44.67 29.97 -11.43
N PHE A 394 -45.04 29.38 -10.30
CA PHE A 394 -45.55 30.11 -9.13
C PHE A 394 -44.51 31.07 -8.55
N VAL A 395 -43.27 30.64 -8.37
CA VAL A 395 -42.18 31.47 -7.84
C VAL A 395 -41.82 32.58 -8.83
N GLU A 396 -41.81 32.28 -10.13
CA GLU A 396 -41.59 33.29 -11.17
C GLU A 396 -42.67 34.39 -11.12
N GLN A 397 -43.94 33.99 -11.03
CA GLN A 397 -45.06 34.92 -10.91
C GLN A 397 -45.03 35.72 -9.61
N LEU A 398 -44.60 35.12 -8.50
CA LEU A 398 -44.41 35.83 -7.23
C LEU A 398 -43.35 36.93 -7.37
N GLY A 399 -42.20 36.60 -7.96
CA GLY A 399 -41.13 37.58 -8.23
C GLY A 399 -41.60 38.72 -9.14
N ALA A 400 -42.40 38.42 -10.17
CA ALA A 400 -42.93 39.43 -11.09
C ALA A 400 -44.00 40.35 -10.47
N THR A 401 -44.78 39.85 -9.51
CA THR A 401 -45.90 40.58 -8.88
C THR A 401 -45.51 41.32 -7.60
N ALA A 402 -44.47 40.88 -6.89
CA ALA A 402 -43.94 41.59 -5.74
C ALA A 402 -43.35 42.94 -6.18
N ARG A 403 -44.08 44.04 -5.93
CA ARG A 403 -43.60 45.41 -6.17
C ARG A 403 -43.88 46.28 -4.95
N GLY A 404 -42.90 47.08 -4.54
CA GLY A 404 -43.04 48.04 -3.42
C GLY A 404 -43.18 47.39 -2.03
N VAL A 405 -42.84 46.11 -1.90
CA VAL A 405 -42.81 45.37 -0.63
C VAL A 405 -41.39 44.89 -0.31
N PRO A 406 -40.95 44.93 0.95
CA PRO A 406 -39.64 44.44 1.37
C PRO A 406 -39.60 42.89 1.38
N MET A 407 -39.45 42.28 0.19
CA MET A 407 -39.41 40.83 0.01
C MET A 407 -38.14 40.38 -0.71
N LEU A 408 -37.38 39.48 -0.10
CA LEU A 408 -36.26 38.80 -0.76
C LEU A 408 -36.61 37.33 -0.95
N VAL A 409 -36.72 36.88 -2.19
CA VAL A 409 -36.88 35.46 -2.52
C VAL A 409 -35.50 34.91 -2.88
N VAL A 410 -35.06 33.86 -2.19
CA VAL A 410 -33.78 33.20 -2.45
C VAL A 410 -34.02 31.75 -2.83
N ALA A 411 -33.58 31.34 -4.01
CA ALA A 411 -33.66 29.97 -4.50
C ALA A 411 -32.28 29.33 -4.54
N THR A 412 -32.14 28.05 -4.16
CA THR A 412 -30.92 27.27 -4.45
C THR A 412 -31.21 26.22 -5.52
N ALA A 413 -30.30 26.06 -6.46
CA ALA A 413 -30.44 25.11 -7.55
C ALA A 413 -29.10 24.52 -7.97
N ARG A 414 -29.15 23.37 -8.65
CA ARG A 414 -27.99 22.84 -9.37
C ARG A 414 -27.96 23.36 -10.81
N PRO A 415 -26.80 23.38 -11.49
CA PRO A 415 -26.67 23.93 -12.86
C PRO A 415 -27.63 23.31 -13.89
N GLU A 416 -28.03 22.05 -13.70
CA GLU A 416 -28.93 21.30 -14.59
C GLU A 416 -30.32 21.95 -14.70
N LEU A 417 -30.78 22.69 -13.69
CA LEU A 417 -32.03 23.45 -13.79
C LEU A 417 -31.94 24.52 -14.88
N ARG A 418 -30.78 25.17 -15.02
CA ARG A 418 -30.54 26.19 -16.04
C ARG A 418 -30.49 25.59 -17.45
N GLU A 419 -30.01 24.36 -17.57
CA GLU A 419 -30.00 23.62 -18.84
C GLU A 419 -31.40 23.18 -19.25
N ARG A 420 -32.19 22.67 -18.29
CA ARG A 420 -33.58 22.23 -18.51
C ARG A 420 -34.53 23.40 -18.75
N GLN A 421 -34.34 24.51 -18.03
CA GLN A 421 -35.13 25.74 -18.15
C GLN A 421 -34.24 26.98 -18.25
N PRO A 422 -33.81 27.34 -19.47
CA PRO A 422 -33.02 28.56 -19.70
C PRO A 422 -33.78 29.85 -19.34
N ALA A 423 -35.11 29.83 -19.37
CA ALA A 423 -35.97 31.00 -19.12
C ALA A 423 -36.02 31.44 -17.63
N TRP A 424 -35.70 30.54 -16.69
CA TRP A 424 -35.72 30.78 -15.24
C TRP A 424 -34.86 31.98 -14.83
N THR A 425 -33.72 32.18 -15.52
CA THR A 425 -32.75 33.24 -15.18
C THR A 425 -32.99 34.56 -15.93
N GLY A 426 -33.95 34.63 -16.87
CA GLY A 426 -34.00 35.70 -17.88
C GLY A 426 -35.26 36.59 -17.89
N THR A 427 -36.34 36.21 -17.22
CA THR A 427 -37.68 36.78 -17.47
C THR A 427 -38.21 37.73 -16.39
N ILE A 428 -37.54 37.85 -15.23
CA ILE A 428 -38.05 38.59 -14.06
C ILE A 428 -37.21 39.84 -13.79
N SER A 429 -37.87 41.00 -13.71
CA SER A 429 -37.21 42.27 -13.37
C SER A 429 -36.71 42.24 -11.91
N GLY A 430 -35.42 42.48 -11.71
CA GLY A 430 -34.78 42.39 -10.39
C GLY A 430 -34.30 40.99 -9.99
N ALA A 431 -34.31 40.02 -10.93
CA ALA A 431 -33.70 38.71 -10.69
C ALA A 431 -32.16 38.74 -10.82
N MET A 432 -31.48 38.04 -9.91
CA MET A 432 -30.04 37.87 -9.87
C MET A 432 -29.69 36.37 -9.84
N SER A 433 -28.66 35.97 -10.58
CA SER A 433 -28.11 34.61 -10.51
C SER A 433 -26.68 34.66 -9.99
N ILE A 434 -26.40 33.87 -8.95
CA ILE A 434 -25.07 33.71 -8.35
C ILE A 434 -24.62 32.29 -8.62
N SER A 435 -23.45 32.11 -9.24
CA SER A 435 -22.85 30.79 -9.45
C SER A 435 -21.76 30.58 -8.41
N VAL A 436 -21.84 29.46 -7.68
CA VAL A 436 -20.85 29.05 -6.68
C VAL A 436 -19.92 28.02 -7.31
N PRO A 437 -18.66 28.37 -7.62
CA PRO A 437 -17.68 27.42 -8.16
C PRO A 437 -17.17 26.46 -7.07
N PRO A 438 -16.48 25.37 -7.42
CA PRO A 438 -15.65 24.62 -6.47
C PRO A 438 -14.63 25.54 -5.77
N MET A 439 -14.28 25.25 -4.51
CA MET A 439 -13.24 25.95 -3.75
C MET A 439 -11.86 25.71 -4.35
N HIS A 440 -10.93 26.64 -4.15
CA HIS A 440 -9.53 26.39 -4.48
C HIS A 440 -8.89 25.41 -3.49
N ASP A 441 -7.84 24.72 -3.93
CA ASP A 441 -7.08 23.77 -3.11
C ASP A 441 -6.55 24.42 -1.82
N SER A 442 -6.14 25.69 -1.87
CA SER A 442 -5.70 26.47 -0.70
C SER A 442 -6.81 26.69 0.34
N ASP A 443 -8.05 26.83 -0.13
CA ASP A 443 -9.21 27.06 0.72
C ASP A 443 -9.72 25.75 1.32
N ILE A 444 -9.67 24.66 0.55
CA ILE A 444 -9.87 23.29 1.07
C ILE A 444 -8.81 22.96 2.12
N ASP A 445 -7.56 23.35 1.88
CA ASP A 445 -6.49 23.17 2.85
C ASP A 445 -6.79 23.90 4.17
N THR A 446 -7.21 25.16 4.06
CA THR A 446 -7.64 25.99 5.20
C THR A 446 -8.84 25.36 5.92
N LEU A 447 -9.80 24.83 5.18
CA LEU A 447 -10.96 24.14 5.74
C LEU A 447 -10.55 22.88 6.52
N TYR A 448 -9.63 22.07 6.01
CA TYR A 448 -9.08 20.92 6.76
C TYR A 448 -8.38 21.34 8.05
N SER A 449 -7.61 22.43 8.03
CA SER A 449 -6.99 22.97 9.26
C SER A 449 -8.03 23.32 10.32
N LEU A 450 -9.15 23.94 9.90
CA LEU A 450 -10.22 24.30 10.83
C LEU A 450 -11.02 23.08 11.33
N LEU A 451 -11.20 22.06 10.49
CA LEU A 451 -11.94 20.84 10.85
C LEU A 451 -11.15 19.90 11.77
N LEU A 452 -9.83 19.78 11.56
CA LEU A 452 -8.94 18.89 12.32
C LEU A 452 -8.35 19.55 13.57
N GLY A 453 -8.47 20.89 13.70
CA GLY A 453 -8.06 21.63 14.88
C GLY A 453 -6.55 21.59 15.13
N LYS A 454 -6.12 21.04 16.27
CA LYS A 454 -4.69 20.94 16.65
C LYS A 454 -3.97 19.74 16.01
N ALA A 455 -4.68 18.82 15.38
CA ALA A 455 -4.07 17.69 14.69
C ALA A 455 -3.45 18.16 13.37
N THR A 456 -2.12 18.26 13.32
CA THR A 456 -1.39 18.63 12.10
C THR A 456 -1.03 17.39 11.31
N LEU A 457 -1.61 17.26 10.11
CA LEU A 457 -1.18 16.27 9.13
C LEU A 457 0.09 16.75 8.40
N PRO A 458 1.12 15.89 8.24
CA PRO A 458 2.25 16.19 7.37
C PRO A 458 1.80 16.52 5.94
N ALA A 459 2.54 17.39 5.24
CA ALA A 459 2.21 17.81 3.88
C ALA A 459 2.01 16.62 2.92
N THR A 460 2.82 15.57 3.07
CA THR A 460 2.75 14.32 2.28
C THR A 460 1.42 13.57 2.44
N GLN A 461 0.76 13.67 3.60
CA GLN A 461 -0.55 13.06 3.86
C GLN A 461 -1.71 14.01 3.54
N ARG A 462 -1.43 15.31 3.48
CA ARG A 462 -2.42 16.37 3.27
C ARG A 462 -2.73 16.59 1.79
N THR A 463 -1.72 16.53 0.91
CA THR A 463 -1.90 16.68 -0.55
C THR A 463 -2.93 15.70 -1.13
N PRO A 464 -2.90 14.39 -0.82
CA PRO A 464 -3.94 13.47 -1.30
C PRO A 464 -5.34 13.87 -0.83
N LEU A 465 -5.50 14.34 0.41
CA LEU A 465 -6.81 14.74 0.96
C LEU A 465 -7.39 15.99 0.29
N ILE A 466 -6.52 16.93 -0.10
CA ILE A 466 -6.92 18.12 -0.87
C ILE A 466 -7.37 17.68 -2.26
N GLU A 467 -6.55 16.88 -2.94
CA GLU A 467 -6.88 16.30 -4.26
C GLU A 467 -8.18 15.47 -4.20
N PHE A 468 -8.43 14.76 -3.10
CA PHE A 468 -9.66 13.98 -2.88
C PHE A 468 -10.90 14.85 -2.68
N ALA A 469 -10.76 16.02 -2.04
CA ALA A 469 -11.87 16.92 -1.82
C ALA A 469 -12.25 17.70 -3.10
N ASP A 470 -11.28 17.95 -4.00
CA ASP A 470 -11.48 18.61 -5.31
C ASP A 470 -12.37 19.86 -5.23
N GLY A 471 -12.06 20.76 -4.31
CA GLY A 471 -12.85 21.98 -4.12
C GLY A 471 -14.26 21.78 -3.57
N ASN A 472 -14.67 20.57 -3.16
CA ASN A 472 -15.98 20.31 -2.56
C ASN A 472 -15.89 20.27 -1.02
N PRO A 473 -16.39 21.30 -0.31
CA PRO A 473 -16.32 21.35 1.15
C PRO A 473 -17.05 20.20 1.86
N LEU A 474 -18.10 19.61 1.25
CA LEU A 474 -18.76 18.42 1.81
C LEU A 474 -17.80 17.24 1.90
N TYR A 475 -16.99 17.01 0.86
CA TYR A 475 -16.02 15.91 0.86
C TYR A 475 -14.96 16.13 1.94
N ALA A 476 -14.43 17.34 2.06
CA ALA A 476 -13.47 17.69 3.11
C ALA A 476 -14.02 17.44 4.52
N GLN A 477 -15.29 17.80 4.76
CA GLN A 477 -15.97 17.55 6.04
C GLN A 477 -16.15 16.06 6.36
N GLU A 478 -16.58 15.27 5.38
CA GLU A 478 -16.81 13.83 5.56
C GLU A 478 -15.49 13.07 5.76
N TYR A 479 -14.42 13.44 5.04
CA TYR A 479 -13.09 12.87 5.27
C TYR A 479 -12.50 13.26 6.61
N ALA A 480 -12.61 14.53 7.01
CA ALA A 480 -12.16 14.96 8.34
C ALA A 480 -12.92 14.20 9.44
N ARG A 481 -14.24 13.98 9.28
CA ARG A 481 -15.03 13.18 10.21
C ARG A 481 -14.57 11.72 10.23
N MET A 482 -14.31 11.10 9.08
CA MET A 482 -13.78 9.73 9.00
C MET A 482 -12.44 9.59 9.73
N LEU A 483 -11.52 10.55 9.56
CA LEU A 483 -10.21 10.55 10.21
C LEU A 483 -10.34 10.69 11.74
N LEU A 484 -11.26 11.54 12.22
CA LEU A 484 -11.52 11.73 13.65
C LEU A 484 -12.25 10.53 14.29
N ASP A 485 -13.26 9.98 13.62
CA ASP A 485 -14.08 8.87 14.14
C ASP A 485 -13.39 7.50 14.02
N GLY A 486 -12.51 7.32 13.02
CA GLY A 486 -11.86 6.04 12.70
C GLY A 486 -10.65 5.70 13.56
N GLY A 487 -10.24 6.58 14.50
CA GLY A 487 -9.04 6.38 15.33
C GLY A 487 -7.73 6.33 14.52
N LEU A 488 -7.75 6.76 13.26
CA LEU A 488 -6.60 6.79 12.34
C LEU A 488 -5.65 7.98 12.59
N LEU A 489 -5.94 8.78 13.62
CA LEU A 489 -5.11 9.85 14.14
C LEU A 489 -4.57 9.41 15.50
N ASP A 490 -3.34 8.89 15.54
CA ASP A 490 -2.63 8.68 16.80
C ASP A 490 -2.27 10.03 17.46
N ALA A 491 -1.95 10.03 18.75
CA ALA A 491 -1.60 11.23 19.53
C ALA A 491 -0.44 12.08 18.98
N VAL A 492 0.25 11.59 17.94
CA VAL A 492 1.39 12.22 17.24
C VAL A 492 1.04 12.64 15.79
N GLY A 493 -0.20 12.43 15.31
CA GLY A 493 -0.68 12.96 14.04
C GLY A 493 -0.29 12.18 12.78
N SER A 494 0.11 10.92 12.89
CA SER A 494 0.39 10.06 11.72
C SER A 494 -0.86 9.29 11.27
N VAL A 495 -1.27 9.48 10.02
CA VAL A 495 -2.28 8.63 9.34
C VAL A 495 -1.58 7.41 8.76
N GLY A 496 -2.16 6.21 8.93
CA GLY A 496 -1.72 5.01 8.22
C GLY A 496 -1.83 5.15 6.69
N PRO A 497 -1.31 4.21 5.89
CA PRO A 497 -1.40 4.29 4.43
C PRO A 497 -2.86 4.38 3.97
N VAL A 498 -3.23 5.53 3.40
CA VAL A 498 -4.57 5.88 2.90
C VAL A 498 -5.06 4.93 1.80
N GLY A 499 -4.16 4.17 1.17
CA GLY A 499 -4.47 3.18 0.14
C GLY A 499 -5.31 1.96 0.58
N GLY A 500 -5.62 1.82 1.88
CA GLY A 500 -6.47 0.76 2.42
C GLY A 500 -7.75 1.22 3.12
N ALA A 501 -7.99 2.53 3.27
CA ALA A 501 -9.17 3.03 3.97
C ALA A 501 -10.41 3.02 3.03
N GLU A 502 -11.50 2.36 3.45
CA GLU A 502 -12.76 2.38 2.70
C GLU A 502 -13.30 3.83 2.59
N MET A 503 -13.57 4.28 1.36
CA MET A 503 -14.15 5.60 1.08
C MET A 503 -15.44 5.83 1.89
N PRO A 504 -15.66 7.03 2.48
CA PRO A 504 -16.90 7.33 3.20
C PRO A 504 -18.14 7.07 2.34
N ARG A 505 -19.14 6.39 2.90
CA ARG A 505 -20.37 5.98 2.19
C ARG A 505 -21.15 7.17 1.60
N THR A 506 -21.08 8.34 2.23
CA THR A 506 -21.70 9.59 1.77
C THR A 506 -21.05 10.09 0.47
N VAL A 507 -19.72 10.04 0.37
CA VAL A 507 -18.98 10.38 -0.86
C VAL A 507 -19.27 9.39 -1.98
N GLN A 508 -19.28 8.08 -1.67
CA GLN A 508 -19.68 7.05 -2.62
C GLN A 508 -21.08 7.33 -3.18
N ALA A 509 -22.04 7.70 -2.33
CA ALA A 509 -23.42 7.97 -2.71
C ALA A 509 -23.58 9.21 -3.62
N VAL A 510 -22.79 10.28 -3.41
CA VAL A 510 -22.80 11.47 -4.29
C VAL A 510 -22.25 11.12 -5.68
N ILE A 511 -21.13 10.40 -5.74
CA ILE A 511 -20.54 9.95 -7.02
C ILE A 511 -21.49 8.98 -7.71
N ALA A 512 -22.05 8.02 -6.97
CA ALA A 512 -23.06 7.08 -7.41
C ALA A 512 -24.29 7.76 -8.04
N ASN A 513 -24.82 8.81 -7.41
CA ASN A 513 -25.92 9.61 -7.95
C ASN A 513 -25.55 10.24 -9.29
N ARG A 514 -24.35 10.85 -9.39
CA ARG A 514 -23.86 11.47 -10.63
C ARG A 514 -23.72 10.44 -11.76
N LEU A 515 -23.30 9.22 -11.43
CA LEU A 515 -23.22 8.10 -12.38
C LEU A 515 -24.60 7.59 -12.80
N ASP A 516 -25.60 7.62 -11.90
CA ASP A 516 -26.98 7.18 -12.17
C ASP A 516 -27.74 8.14 -13.09
N LEU A 517 -27.34 9.42 -13.13
CA LEU A 517 -27.89 10.45 -14.03
C LEU A 517 -27.22 10.45 -15.43
N LEU A 518 -26.28 9.54 -15.69
CA LEU A 518 -25.70 9.35 -17.02
C LEU A 518 -26.57 8.48 -17.90
N ASP A 519 -26.46 8.68 -19.22
CA ASP A 519 -27.01 7.75 -20.19
C ASP A 519 -26.40 6.35 -19.97
N PRO A 520 -27.17 5.24 -20.11
CA PRO A 520 -26.66 3.89 -19.86
C PRO A 520 -25.40 3.53 -20.66
N ALA A 521 -25.29 4.06 -21.89
CA ALA A 521 -24.12 3.90 -22.75
C ALA A 521 -22.86 4.57 -22.16
N ASP A 522 -22.99 5.80 -21.66
CA ASP A 522 -21.88 6.57 -21.09
C ASP A 522 -21.42 5.93 -19.77
N ARG A 523 -22.37 5.43 -18.97
CA ARG A 523 -22.07 4.66 -17.76
C ARG A 523 -21.31 3.37 -18.04
N ALA A 524 -21.70 2.61 -19.08
CA ALA A 524 -21.02 1.39 -19.47
C ALA A 524 -19.56 1.63 -19.89
N VAL A 525 -19.30 2.75 -20.58
CA VAL A 525 -17.94 3.21 -20.95
C VAL A 525 -17.10 3.50 -19.72
N LEU A 526 -17.61 4.27 -18.74
CA LEU A 526 -16.87 4.54 -17.50
C LEU A 526 -16.57 3.27 -16.70
N GLN A 527 -17.54 2.35 -16.61
CA GLN A 527 -17.33 1.09 -15.90
C GLN A 527 -16.27 0.22 -16.59
N ALA A 528 -16.24 0.14 -17.92
CA ALA A 528 -15.20 -0.58 -18.65
C ALA A 528 -13.82 0.10 -18.49
N ALA A 529 -13.76 1.44 -18.64
CA ALA A 529 -12.54 2.22 -18.40
C ALA A 529 -11.98 2.02 -16.98
N ALA A 530 -12.85 1.89 -15.98
CA ALA A 530 -12.43 1.69 -14.60
C ALA A 530 -11.67 0.38 -14.36
N VAL A 531 -11.91 -0.65 -15.18
CA VAL A 531 -11.14 -1.91 -15.13
C VAL A 531 -9.76 -1.73 -15.74
N VAL A 532 -9.63 -0.94 -16.81
CA VAL A 532 -8.34 -0.67 -17.49
C VAL A 532 -7.40 0.08 -16.56
N GLY A 533 -7.87 1.16 -15.91
CA GLY A 533 -7.05 1.91 -14.96
C GLY A 533 -7.52 3.36 -14.77
N VAL A 534 -6.77 4.10 -13.95
CA VAL A 534 -6.97 5.56 -13.79
C VAL A 534 -6.62 6.31 -15.07
N GLN A 535 -5.56 5.85 -15.76
CA GLN A 535 -5.26 6.18 -17.14
C GLN A 535 -5.69 5.01 -18.03
N PHE A 536 -6.33 5.32 -19.15
CA PHE A 536 -6.88 4.32 -20.06
C PHE A 536 -6.94 4.85 -21.50
N TRP A 537 -7.16 3.94 -22.44
CA TRP A 537 -7.28 4.26 -23.87
C TRP A 537 -8.63 3.79 -24.39
N ALA A 538 -9.13 4.43 -25.44
CA ALA A 538 -10.43 4.08 -26.01
C ALA A 538 -10.48 2.64 -26.58
N ALA A 539 -9.36 2.13 -27.10
CA ALA A 539 -9.27 0.80 -27.71
C ALA A 539 -9.59 -0.38 -26.76
N PRO A 540 -8.92 -0.54 -25.60
CA PRO A 540 -9.24 -1.62 -24.66
C PRO A 540 -10.68 -1.52 -24.10
N VAL A 541 -11.20 -0.30 -23.93
CA VAL A 541 -12.60 -0.07 -23.51
C VAL A 541 -13.57 -0.51 -24.60
N ALA A 542 -13.27 -0.22 -25.86
CA ALA A 542 -14.06 -0.63 -27.01
C ALA A 542 -14.10 -2.16 -27.16
N THR A 543 -12.95 -2.82 -27.02
CA THR A 543 -12.84 -4.29 -27.01
C THR A 543 -13.67 -4.90 -25.89
N ALA A 544 -13.56 -4.37 -24.66
CA ALA A 544 -14.31 -4.87 -23.51
C ALA A 544 -15.83 -4.74 -23.65
N LEU A 545 -16.31 -3.75 -24.43
CA LEU A 545 -17.74 -3.54 -24.69
C LEU A 545 -18.22 -4.16 -26.01
N GLY A 546 -17.34 -4.75 -26.81
CA GLY A 546 -17.68 -5.24 -28.15
C GLY A 546 -18.18 -4.13 -29.10
N ARG A 547 -17.65 -2.91 -28.98
CA ARG A 547 -18.06 -1.74 -29.77
C ARG A 547 -16.90 -1.15 -30.59
N PRO A 548 -17.17 -0.38 -31.65
CA PRO A 548 -16.13 0.36 -32.38
C PRO A 548 -15.50 1.46 -31.51
N VAL A 549 -14.21 1.74 -31.70
CA VAL A 549 -13.48 2.80 -30.98
C VAL A 549 -14.18 4.17 -31.08
N ALA A 550 -14.63 4.55 -32.29
CA ALA A 550 -15.36 5.80 -32.52
C ALA A 550 -16.71 5.90 -31.77
N TRP A 551 -17.28 4.78 -31.32
CA TRP A 551 -18.47 4.81 -30.44
C TRP A 551 -18.08 5.19 -29.01
N VAL A 552 -16.96 4.65 -28.52
CA VAL A 552 -16.41 4.96 -27.18
C VAL A 552 -15.91 6.40 -27.11
N GLU A 553 -15.16 6.88 -28.12
CA GLU A 553 -14.66 8.27 -28.17
C GLU A 553 -15.81 9.28 -28.07
N ARG A 554 -16.90 9.08 -28.81
CA ARG A 554 -18.10 9.95 -28.71
C ARG A 554 -18.73 9.96 -27.33
N ALA A 555 -18.66 8.85 -26.58
CA ALA A 555 -19.11 8.81 -25.19
C ALA A 555 -18.12 9.54 -24.27
N LEU A 556 -16.81 9.35 -24.48
CA LEU A 556 -15.76 10.06 -23.75
C LEU A 556 -15.86 11.58 -23.93
N ASP A 557 -16.21 12.08 -25.12
CA ASP A 557 -16.45 13.50 -25.36
C ASP A 557 -17.63 14.07 -24.55
N ARG A 558 -18.70 13.28 -24.36
CA ARG A 558 -19.83 13.66 -23.49
C ARG A 558 -19.42 13.63 -22.02
N LEU A 559 -18.68 12.60 -21.62
CA LEU A 559 -18.18 12.42 -20.26
C LEU A 559 -17.16 13.50 -19.87
N GLN A 560 -16.37 13.98 -20.84
CA GLN A 560 -15.44 15.10 -20.66
C GLN A 560 -16.17 16.41 -20.43
N ARG A 561 -17.23 16.70 -21.20
CA ARG A 561 -18.10 17.87 -20.96
C ARG A 561 -18.83 17.83 -19.62
N ARG A 562 -18.97 16.63 -19.04
CA ARG A 562 -19.52 16.41 -17.70
C ARG A 562 -18.43 16.32 -16.63
N ASP A 563 -17.18 16.68 -16.90
CA ASP A 563 -16.04 16.66 -15.96
C ASP A 563 -15.81 15.33 -15.23
N LEU A 564 -15.97 14.19 -15.94
CA LEU A 564 -15.72 12.85 -15.37
C LEU A 564 -14.38 12.26 -15.82
N VAL A 565 -13.97 12.58 -17.05
CA VAL A 565 -12.71 12.15 -17.68
C VAL A 565 -12.13 13.31 -18.48
N TYR A 566 -10.85 13.25 -18.81
CA TYR A 566 -10.23 14.22 -19.71
C TYR A 566 -9.15 13.55 -20.57
N GLU A 567 -9.06 13.98 -21.82
CA GLU A 567 -8.01 13.56 -22.75
C GLU A 567 -6.64 14.15 -22.36
N GLN A 568 -5.59 13.34 -22.46
CA GLN A 568 -4.21 13.78 -22.24
C GLN A 568 -3.62 14.42 -23.51
N PRO A 569 -2.81 15.49 -23.39
CA PRO A 569 -2.18 16.14 -24.54
C PRO A 569 -1.21 15.21 -25.31
N SER A 570 -0.60 14.27 -24.60
CA SER A 570 0.31 13.27 -25.14
C SER A 570 -0.12 11.90 -24.66
N SER A 571 -0.23 10.93 -25.58
CA SER A 571 -0.47 9.54 -25.24
C SER A 571 0.85 8.79 -25.09
N THR A 572 0.95 8.02 -24.01
CA THR A 572 2.04 7.05 -23.82
C THR A 572 1.98 5.89 -24.82
N MET A 573 0.85 5.72 -25.52
CA MET A 573 0.68 4.73 -26.58
C MET A 573 0.47 5.37 -27.96
N PRO A 574 1.41 5.21 -28.91
CA PRO A 574 1.28 5.77 -30.25
C PRO A 574 0.00 5.32 -30.96
N GLY A 575 -0.73 6.26 -31.56
CA GLY A 575 -1.94 5.97 -32.35
C GLY A 575 -3.23 5.78 -31.55
N HIS A 576 -3.19 5.92 -30.21
CA HIS A 576 -4.37 5.82 -29.35
C HIS A 576 -4.50 7.04 -28.45
N SER A 577 -5.68 7.69 -28.44
CA SER A 577 -5.97 8.76 -27.47
C SER A 577 -5.97 8.21 -26.04
N GLU A 578 -5.19 8.87 -25.17
CA GLU A 578 -5.10 8.56 -23.75
C GLU A 578 -6.07 9.45 -22.98
N TYR A 579 -6.85 8.84 -22.10
CA TYR A 579 -7.79 9.51 -21.22
C TYR A 579 -7.44 9.20 -19.78
N ARG A 580 -7.79 10.13 -18.90
CA ARG A 580 -7.64 9.96 -17.46
C ARG A 580 -8.95 10.29 -16.76
N PHE A 581 -9.29 9.52 -15.74
CA PHE A 581 -10.37 9.91 -14.83
C PHE A 581 -10.00 11.21 -14.14
N ARG A 582 -10.95 12.15 -14.08
CA ARG A 582 -10.74 13.41 -13.36
C ARG A 582 -10.41 13.14 -11.88
N HIS A 583 -11.09 12.15 -11.29
CA HIS A 583 -10.82 11.67 -9.93
C HIS A 583 -10.74 10.14 -9.88
N VAL A 584 -9.76 9.63 -9.13
CA VAL A 584 -9.61 8.20 -8.85
C VAL A 584 -10.87 7.63 -8.19
N LEU A 585 -11.56 8.41 -7.34
CA LEU A 585 -12.81 8.00 -6.69
C LEU A 585 -13.93 7.66 -7.68
N VAL A 586 -14.03 8.40 -8.80
CA VAL A 586 -15.01 8.09 -9.85
C VAL A 586 -14.70 6.73 -10.47
N ARG A 587 -13.41 6.46 -10.74
CA ARG A 587 -12.94 5.15 -11.20
C ARG A 587 -13.28 4.06 -10.19
N ASP A 588 -13.00 4.29 -8.90
CA ASP A 588 -13.20 3.28 -7.86
C ASP A 588 -14.67 2.97 -7.64
N VAL A 589 -15.55 3.97 -7.63
CA VAL A 589 -17.01 3.75 -7.55
C VAL A 589 -17.50 2.99 -8.79
N CYS A 590 -17.04 3.34 -9.99
CA CYS A 590 -17.35 2.60 -11.21
C CYS A 590 -16.88 1.14 -11.14
N TYR A 591 -15.67 0.90 -10.65
CA TYR A 591 -15.09 -0.43 -10.49
C TYR A 591 -15.85 -1.25 -9.43
N GLN A 592 -16.20 -0.64 -8.30
CA GLN A 592 -16.97 -1.27 -7.21
C GLN A 592 -18.39 -1.64 -7.63
N ARG A 593 -19.00 -0.82 -8.50
CA ARG A 593 -20.33 -1.05 -9.07
C ARG A 593 -20.40 -2.25 -10.02
N LEU A 594 -19.28 -2.64 -10.63
CA LEU A 594 -19.26 -3.80 -11.49
C LEU A 594 -19.51 -5.11 -10.73
N PRO A 595 -20.42 -5.98 -11.22
CA PRO A 595 -20.51 -7.36 -10.78
C PRO A 595 -19.15 -8.05 -10.85
N ARG A 596 -18.85 -8.93 -9.89
CA ARG A 596 -17.51 -9.57 -9.81
C ARG A 596 -17.21 -10.45 -11.02
N ALA A 597 -18.22 -11.15 -11.57
CA ALA A 597 -18.07 -11.94 -12.79
C ALA A 597 -17.67 -11.06 -14.00
N GLU A 598 -18.30 -9.90 -14.15
CA GLU A 598 -17.94 -8.92 -15.18
C GLU A 598 -16.52 -8.39 -15.02
N ARG A 599 -16.04 -8.20 -13.77
CA ARG A 599 -14.64 -7.79 -13.53
C ARG A 599 -13.66 -8.84 -14.03
N VAL A 600 -13.92 -10.13 -13.78
CA VAL A 600 -13.07 -11.23 -14.26
C VAL A 600 -12.91 -11.15 -15.78
N LEU A 601 -14.04 -11.08 -16.50
CA LEU A 601 -14.05 -11.02 -17.97
C LEU A 601 -13.33 -9.77 -18.49
N ARG A 602 -13.59 -8.60 -17.91
CA ARG A 602 -12.97 -7.34 -18.35
C ARG A 602 -11.48 -7.28 -18.05
N HIS A 603 -11.03 -7.80 -16.91
CA HIS A 603 -9.60 -7.92 -16.63
C HIS A 603 -8.92 -8.88 -17.61
N HIS A 604 -9.58 -10.01 -17.93
CA HIS A 604 -9.08 -10.96 -18.92
C HIS A 604 -8.94 -10.33 -20.31
N HIS A 605 -9.99 -9.65 -20.82
CA HIS A 605 -9.94 -8.99 -22.12
C HIS A 605 -8.93 -7.83 -22.19
N THR A 606 -8.80 -7.06 -21.09
CA THR A 606 -7.78 -6.01 -21.02
C THR A 606 -6.38 -6.61 -21.10
N ALA A 607 -6.15 -7.74 -20.41
CA ALA A 607 -4.89 -8.45 -20.47
C ALA A 607 -4.61 -9.02 -21.88
N ASP A 608 -5.60 -9.62 -22.55
CA ASP A 608 -5.45 -10.11 -23.94
C ASP A 608 -5.04 -8.98 -24.89
N TRP A 609 -5.67 -7.81 -24.75
CA TRP A 609 -5.36 -6.64 -25.55
C TRP A 609 -3.94 -6.10 -25.30
N LEU A 610 -3.53 -6.02 -24.02
CA LEU A 610 -2.17 -5.62 -23.65
C LEU A 610 -1.12 -6.60 -24.18
N GLU A 611 -1.43 -7.90 -24.19
CA GLU A 611 -0.55 -8.95 -24.69
C GLU A 611 -0.38 -8.87 -26.22
N GLN A 612 -1.45 -8.59 -26.97
CA GLN A 612 -1.38 -8.36 -28.42
C GLN A 612 -0.55 -7.13 -28.80
N LEU A 613 -0.61 -6.07 -27.98
CA LEU A 613 0.18 -4.86 -28.22
C LEU A 613 1.67 -5.06 -27.89
N ALA A 614 1.99 -6.03 -27.04
CA ALA A 614 3.33 -6.31 -26.58
C ALA A 614 4.23 -7.00 -27.63
N ASP A 615 3.72 -7.35 -28.83
CA ASP A 615 4.42 -8.05 -29.94
C ASP A 615 5.52 -7.21 -30.66
N GLY A 616 6.24 -6.40 -29.88
CA GLY A 616 7.40 -5.60 -30.24
C GLY A 616 8.00 -4.80 -29.06
N ARG A 617 7.35 -4.82 -27.89
CA ARG A 617 7.75 -4.13 -26.63
C ARG A 617 7.49 -4.99 -25.39
N GLN A 618 7.88 -6.27 -25.45
CA GLN A 618 7.49 -7.31 -24.46
C GLN A 618 7.85 -7.01 -22.99
N HIS A 619 8.71 -6.03 -22.69
CA HIS A 619 9.21 -5.77 -21.33
C HIS A 619 8.43 -4.65 -20.60
N ASP A 620 7.93 -3.61 -21.26
CA ASP A 620 7.46 -2.40 -20.56
C ASP A 620 6.08 -2.56 -19.89
N LEU A 621 5.26 -3.52 -20.33
CA LEU A 621 3.88 -3.74 -19.84
C LEU A 621 3.74 -4.99 -18.96
N ALA A 622 4.84 -5.67 -18.63
CA ALA A 622 4.81 -6.98 -17.95
C ALA A 622 4.08 -6.93 -16.60
N GLU A 623 4.31 -5.90 -15.79
CA GLU A 623 3.67 -5.72 -14.47
C GLU A 623 2.17 -5.44 -14.59
N VAL A 624 1.79 -4.55 -15.52
CA VAL A 624 0.38 -4.21 -15.76
C VAL A 624 -0.38 -5.45 -16.22
N LEU A 625 0.19 -6.20 -17.18
CA LEU A 625 -0.37 -7.46 -17.65
C LEU A 625 -0.52 -8.48 -16.51
N ALA A 626 0.52 -8.66 -15.68
CA ALA A 626 0.50 -9.56 -14.54
C ALA A 626 -0.61 -9.18 -13.54
N ASN A 627 -0.80 -7.88 -13.27
CA ASN A 627 -1.85 -7.39 -12.40
C ASN A 627 -3.26 -7.72 -12.94
N HIS A 628 -3.53 -7.52 -14.24
CA HIS A 628 -4.83 -7.87 -14.82
C HIS A 628 -5.07 -9.39 -14.82
N ARG A 629 -4.09 -10.20 -15.19
CA ARG A 629 -4.24 -11.67 -15.19
C ARG A 629 -4.44 -12.21 -13.77
N TRP A 630 -3.67 -11.71 -12.80
CA TRP A 630 -3.82 -12.07 -11.38
C TRP A 630 -5.19 -11.64 -10.84
N ALA A 631 -5.63 -10.41 -11.11
CA ALA A 631 -6.93 -9.93 -10.68
C ALA A 631 -8.08 -10.77 -11.25
N ALA A 632 -8.01 -11.17 -12.52
CA ALA A 632 -9.00 -12.06 -13.12
C ALA A 632 -9.06 -13.42 -12.38
N HIS A 633 -7.91 -14.05 -12.14
CA HIS A 633 -7.84 -15.32 -11.41
C HIS A 633 -8.35 -15.20 -9.97
N GLU A 634 -7.84 -14.22 -9.22
CA GLU A 634 -8.15 -14.05 -7.81
C GLU A 634 -9.63 -13.71 -7.59
N ILE A 635 -10.20 -12.83 -8.42
CA ILE A 635 -11.63 -12.53 -8.34
C ILE A 635 -12.44 -13.79 -8.65
N ALA A 636 -12.11 -14.54 -9.71
CA ALA A 636 -12.79 -15.80 -10.05
C ALA A 636 -12.78 -16.80 -8.89
N ARG A 637 -11.62 -16.97 -8.24
CA ARG A 637 -11.45 -17.80 -7.04
C ARG A 637 -12.36 -17.34 -5.89
N THR A 638 -12.40 -16.04 -5.59
CA THR A 638 -13.22 -15.51 -4.49
C THR A 638 -14.73 -15.62 -4.71
N VAL A 639 -15.19 -15.71 -5.96
CA VAL A 639 -16.61 -15.87 -6.29
C VAL A 639 -17.02 -17.30 -6.64
N GLY A 640 -16.08 -18.25 -6.60
CA GLY A 640 -16.34 -19.65 -6.93
C GLY A 640 -16.61 -19.92 -8.41
N VAL A 641 -16.09 -19.08 -9.30
CA VAL A 641 -16.11 -19.31 -10.77
C VAL A 641 -14.91 -20.18 -11.13
N ASP A 642 -15.02 -20.98 -12.21
CA ASP A 642 -13.90 -21.80 -12.70
C ASP A 642 -12.64 -20.95 -12.95
N THR A 643 -11.57 -21.28 -12.23
CA THR A 643 -10.28 -20.58 -12.26
C THR A 643 -9.32 -21.13 -13.31
N ALA A 644 -9.61 -22.31 -13.86
CA ALA A 644 -8.73 -22.99 -14.81
C ALA A 644 -8.38 -22.14 -16.05
N PRO A 645 -9.32 -21.38 -16.66
CA PRO A 645 -8.99 -20.54 -17.82
C PRO A 645 -8.01 -19.39 -17.51
N TYR A 646 -7.89 -18.99 -16.24
CA TYR A 646 -7.13 -17.81 -15.82
C TYR A 646 -5.79 -18.14 -15.18
N ALA A 647 -5.64 -19.35 -14.63
CA ALA A 647 -4.45 -19.76 -13.88
C ALA A 647 -3.18 -19.78 -14.74
N LEU A 648 -3.18 -20.46 -15.88
CA LEU A 648 -1.97 -20.58 -16.72
C LEU A 648 -1.52 -19.23 -17.31
N PRO A 649 -2.42 -18.38 -17.87
CA PRO A 649 -2.05 -17.03 -18.30
C PRO A 649 -1.52 -16.15 -17.16
N ALA A 650 -2.09 -16.25 -15.95
CA ALA A 650 -1.60 -15.54 -14.78
C ALA A 650 -0.18 -15.96 -14.39
N ARG A 651 0.09 -17.27 -14.34
CA ARG A 651 1.44 -17.79 -14.06
C ARG A 651 2.47 -17.25 -15.05
N GLY A 652 2.15 -17.31 -16.35
CA GLY A 652 3.02 -16.81 -17.40
C GLY A 652 3.31 -15.31 -17.29
N ALA A 653 2.28 -14.49 -17.04
CA ALA A 653 2.45 -13.04 -16.89
C ALA A 653 3.24 -12.67 -15.61
N LEU A 654 2.95 -13.33 -14.48
CA LEU A 654 3.66 -13.13 -13.22
C LEU A 654 5.15 -13.51 -13.35
N HIS A 655 5.47 -14.63 -14.01
CA HIS A 655 6.85 -15.04 -14.24
C HIS A 655 7.62 -13.99 -15.08
N ARG A 656 7.03 -13.47 -16.16
CA ARG A 656 7.66 -12.39 -16.96
C ARG A 656 7.88 -11.11 -16.14
N ALA A 657 6.89 -10.70 -15.36
CA ALA A 657 7.01 -9.53 -14.48
C ALA A 657 8.09 -9.74 -13.40
N ALA A 658 8.19 -10.94 -12.83
CA ALA A 658 9.21 -11.28 -11.85
C ALA A 658 10.63 -11.26 -12.45
N ARG A 659 10.80 -11.76 -13.68
CA ARG A 659 12.09 -11.68 -14.38
C ARG A 659 12.54 -10.24 -14.62
N ARG A 660 11.63 -9.37 -15.07
CA ARG A 660 11.91 -7.94 -15.22
C ARG A 660 12.24 -7.28 -13.88
N ALA A 661 11.49 -7.57 -12.83
CA ALA A 661 11.78 -7.06 -11.49
C ALA A 661 13.16 -7.50 -11.00
N TYR A 662 13.56 -8.74 -11.27
CA TYR A 662 14.90 -9.25 -10.98
C TYR A 662 16.00 -8.54 -11.80
N GLU A 663 15.79 -8.33 -13.11
CA GLU A 663 16.71 -7.56 -13.97
C GLU A 663 16.85 -6.10 -13.52
N LEU A 664 15.81 -5.53 -12.89
CA LEU A 664 15.81 -4.21 -12.26
C LEU A 664 16.26 -4.24 -10.79
N HIS A 665 16.81 -5.35 -10.31
CA HIS A 665 17.31 -5.53 -8.95
C HIS A 665 16.26 -5.40 -7.82
N ALA A 666 14.97 -5.48 -8.13
CA ALA A 666 13.87 -5.45 -7.18
C ALA A 666 13.53 -6.86 -6.67
N LEU A 667 14.43 -7.45 -5.88
CA LEU A 667 14.35 -8.86 -5.44
C LEU A 667 13.08 -9.19 -4.62
N ASP A 668 12.63 -8.28 -3.74
CA ASP A 668 11.40 -8.48 -2.94
C ASP A 668 10.14 -8.51 -3.81
N THR A 669 10.08 -7.63 -4.81
CA THR A 669 8.99 -7.58 -5.79
C THR A 669 8.99 -8.85 -6.63
N ALA A 670 10.15 -9.27 -7.12
CA ALA A 670 10.30 -10.51 -7.89
C ALA A 670 9.83 -11.72 -7.07
N ALA A 671 10.26 -11.85 -5.81
CA ALA A 671 9.87 -12.94 -4.93
C ALA A 671 8.35 -12.95 -4.65
N THR A 672 7.74 -11.77 -4.46
CA THR A 672 6.28 -11.67 -4.29
C THR A 672 5.52 -12.18 -5.52
N LEU A 673 5.99 -11.84 -6.72
CA LEU A 673 5.38 -12.25 -7.98
C LEU A 673 5.55 -13.76 -8.24
N VAL A 674 6.74 -14.31 -7.95
CA VAL A 674 7.00 -15.76 -8.04
C VAL A 674 6.17 -16.54 -7.03
N GLY A 675 6.08 -16.07 -5.77
CA GLY A 675 5.23 -16.68 -4.75
C GLY A 675 3.76 -16.72 -5.15
N ARG A 676 3.22 -15.65 -5.76
CA ARG A 676 1.86 -15.65 -6.34
C ARG A 676 1.72 -16.67 -7.46
N ALA A 677 2.73 -16.79 -8.33
CA ALA A 677 2.71 -17.71 -9.45
C ALA A 677 2.77 -19.19 -9.02
N LEU A 678 3.51 -19.50 -7.96
CA LEU A 678 3.60 -20.84 -7.34
C LEU A 678 2.36 -21.19 -6.51
N ALA A 679 1.64 -20.20 -5.97
CA ALA A 679 0.41 -20.42 -5.21
C ALA A 679 -0.81 -20.79 -6.08
N LEU A 680 -0.71 -20.68 -7.41
CA LEU A 680 -1.77 -21.09 -8.33
C LEU A 680 -1.90 -22.62 -8.33
N GLU A 681 -3.14 -23.13 -8.33
CA GLU A 681 -3.46 -24.58 -8.38
C GLU A 681 -3.13 -25.20 -9.76
N LEU A 682 -1.85 -25.26 -10.09
CA LEU A 682 -1.30 -25.79 -11.32
C LEU A 682 -0.26 -26.88 -11.04
N PRO A 683 0.07 -27.73 -12.03
CA PRO A 683 1.18 -28.66 -11.89
C PRO A 683 2.48 -27.92 -11.54
N PRO A 684 3.37 -28.55 -10.74
CA PRO A 684 4.66 -27.98 -10.38
C PRO A 684 5.43 -27.47 -11.59
N ASP A 685 6.08 -26.33 -11.44
CA ASP A 685 6.92 -25.71 -12.47
C ASP A 685 8.36 -25.64 -11.93
N PRO A 686 9.20 -26.66 -12.22
CA PRO A 686 10.56 -26.73 -11.69
C PRO A 686 11.43 -25.53 -12.05
N ALA A 687 11.17 -24.86 -13.18
CA ALA A 687 11.92 -23.67 -13.58
C ALA A 687 11.55 -22.46 -12.70
N LEU A 688 10.28 -22.32 -12.35
CA LEU A 688 9.80 -21.28 -11.44
C LEU A 688 10.21 -21.55 -9.98
N GLU A 689 10.20 -22.82 -9.55
CA GLU A 689 10.74 -23.24 -8.24
C GLU A 689 12.24 -22.93 -8.13
N LEU A 690 13.00 -23.12 -9.23
CA LEU A 690 14.42 -22.78 -9.25
C LEU A 690 14.62 -21.26 -9.13
N PHE A 691 13.79 -20.48 -9.82
CA PHE A 691 13.86 -19.02 -9.73
C PHE A 691 13.48 -18.51 -8.33
N ASP A 692 12.52 -19.15 -7.66
CA ASP A 692 12.19 -18.88 -6.25
C ASP A 692 13.38 -19.17 -5.33
N ALA A 693 14.06 -20.31 -5.51
CA ALA A 693 15.25 -20.66 -4.74
C ALA A 693 16.41 -19.69 -4.98
N GLU A 694 16.63 -19.24 -6.23
CA GLU A 694 17.60 -18.20 -6.56
C GLU A 694 17.28 -16.88 -5.82
N LEU A 695 16.02 -16.43 -5.90
CA LEU A 695 15.57 -15.20 -5.22
C LEU A 695 15.71 -15.31 -3.70
N ALA A 696 15.35 -16.45 -3.11
CA ALA A 696 15.50 -16.69 -1.68
C ALA A 696 16.97 -16.62 -1.24
N PHE A 697 17.88 -17.26 -1.98
CA PHE A 697 19.31 -17.22 -1.69
C PHE A 697 19.90 -15.80 -1.82
N TYR A 698 19.55 -15.05 -2.86
CA TYR A 698 20.09 -13.70 -3.07
C TYR A 698 19.47 -12.63 -2.16
N ARG A 699 18.25 -12.84 -1.63
CA ARG A 699 17.63 -11.95 -0.64
C ARG A 699 18.23 -12.14 0.75
N ASP A 700 18.38 -13.40 1.18
CA ASP A 700 18.93 -13.75 2.48
C ASP A 700 19.57 -15.14 2.44
N GLY A 701 20.88 -15.17 2.13
CA GLY A 701 21.64 -16.41 2.02
C GLY A 701 21.74 -17.16 3.36
N ASP A 702 21.87 -16.46 4.49
CA ASP A 702 21.95 -17.09 5.81
C ASP A 702 20.61 -17.77 6.17
N ALA A 703 19.48 -17.09 5.96
CA ALA A 703 18.16 -17.68 6.18
C ALA A 703 17.89 -18.86 5.24
N PHE A 704 18.29 -18.75 3.96
CA PHE A 704 18.18 -19.85 2.99
C PHE A 704 18.95 -21.10 3.46
N LEU A 705 20.17 -20.92 3.96
CA LEU A 705 21.00 -22.01 4.47
C LEU A 705 20.39 -22.65 5.74
N VAL A 706 19.92 -21.85 6.70
CA VAL A 706 19.34 -22.34 7.96
C VAL A 706 18.00 -23.07 7.74
N ALA A 707 17.19 -22.62 6.79
CA ALA A 707 15.88 -23.20 6.49
C ALA A 707 15.94 -24.50 5.67
N GLY A 708 17.13 -25.05 5.41
CA GLY A 708 17.30 -26.26 4.60
C GLY A 708 17.14 -26.02 3.08
N GLY A 709 17.40 -24.81 2.62
CA GLY A 709 17.29 -24.43 1.20
C GLY A 709 18.18 -25.27 0.28
N THR A 710 19.39 -25.66 0.73
CA THR A 710 20.31 -26.51 -0.04
C THR A 710 19.74 -27.91 -0.30
N ASP A 711 19.07 -28.51 0.68
CA ASP A 711 18.48 -29.84 0.52
C ASP A 711 17.29 -29.81 -0.44
N THR A 712 16.49 -28.73 -0.36
CA THR A 712 15.38 -28.49 -1.28
C THR A 712 15.87 -28.27 -2.70
N LEU A 713 16.91 -27.46 -2.88
CA LEU A 713 17.53 -27.18 -4.16
C LEU A 713 18.21 -28.42 -4.77
N ALA A 714 18.85 -29.28 -3.96
CA ALA A 714 19.41 -30.54 -4.43
C ALA A 714 18.34 -31.51 -4.96
N ARG A 715 17.20 -31.64 -4.24
CA ARG A 715 16.05 -32.42 -4.74
C ARG A 715 15.48 -31.83 -6.02
N LEU A 716 15.42 -30.51 -6.13
CA LEU A 716 14.96 -29.82 -7.34
C LEU A 716 15.91 -30.06 -8.52
N ALA A 717 17.23 -30.01 -8.31
CA ALA A 717 18.23 -30.28 -9.34
C ALA A 717 18.13 -31.71 -9.90
N GLU A 718 17.88 -32.70 -9.03
CA GLU A 718 17.63 -34.09 -9.46
C GLU A 718 16.32 -34.22 -10.23
N ARG A 719 15.24 -33.55 -9.78
CA ARG A 719 13.96 -33.52 -10.51
C ARG A 719 14.12 -32.91 -11.91
N LEU A 720 14.78 -31.76 -12.03
CA LEU A 720 15.08 -31.09 -13.31
C LEU A 720 15.87 -32.00 -14.25
N THR A 721 16.84 -32.73 -13.71
CA THR A 721 17.59 -33.74 -14.46
C THR A 721 16.67 -34.87 -14.96
N GLY A 722 15.80 -35.38 -14.09
CA GLY A 722 14.84 -36.45 -14.43
C GLY A 722 13.77 -36.04 -15.46
N THR A 723 13.40 -34.76 -15.51
CA THR A 723 12.45 -34.21 -16.51
C THR A 723 13.13 -33.80 -17.82
N GLY A 724 14.45 -33.92 -17.92
CA GLY A 724 15.21 -33.55 -19.12
C GLY A 724 15.55 -32.05 -19.26
N ASP A 725 15.27 -31.22 -18.25
CA ASP A 725 15.68 -29.81 -18.23
C ASP A 725 17.13 -29.69 -17.75
N ARG A 726 18.06 -29.94 -18.68
CA ARG A 726 19.50 -29.93 -18.39
C ARG A 726 20.02 -28.53 -18.07
N THR A 727 19.42 -27.48 -18.65
CA THR A 727 19.80 -26.10 -18.38
C THR A 727 19.41 -25.68 -16.97
N GLY A 728 18.16 -25.95 -16.56
CA GLY A 728 17.69 -25.73 -15.19
C GLY A 728 18.50 -26.55 -14.19
N ALA A 729 18.77 -27.82 -14.47
CA ALA A 729 19.60 -28.66 -13.61
C ALA A 729 21.01 -28.09 -13.43
N ALA A 730 21.68 -27.66 -14.51
CA ALA A 730 23.02 -27.08 -14.44
C ALA A 730 23.06 -25.79 -13.60
N ARG A 731 22.03 -24.93 -13.74
CA ARG A 731 21.86 -23.73 -12.90
C ARG A 731 21.64 -24.08 -11.43
N ALA A 732 20.79 -25.06 -11.13
CA ALA A 732 20.55 -25.51 -9.76
C ALA A 732 21.82 -26.04 -9.09
N TRP A 733 22.62 -26.83 -9.81
CA TRP A 733 23.93 -27.30 -9.33
C TRP A 733 24.94 -26.16 -9.15
N THR A 734 24.91 -25.14 -10.01
CA THR A 734 25.74 -23.94 -9.85
C THR A 734 25.35 -23.16 -8.60
N LEU A 735 24.06 -22.98 -8.32
CA LEU A 735 23.58 -22.32 -7.10
C LEU A 735 23.94 -23.13 -5.84
N LEU A 736 23.89 -24.46 -5.89
CA LEU A 736 24.38 -25.33 -4.82
C LEU A 736 25.87 -25.15 -4.57
N ALA A 737 26.66 -25.01 -5.64
CA ALA A 737 28.08 -24.69 -5.51
C ALA A 737 28.29 -23.34 -4.83
N THR A 738 27.53 -22.30 -5.20
CA THR A 738 27.59 -20.97 -4.55
C THR A 738 27.21 -21.03 -3.08
N ALA A 739 26.19 -21.82 -2.72
CA ALA A 739 25.79 -22.03 -1.33
C ALA A 739 26.86 -22.78 -0.52
N ALA A 740 27.47 -23.83 -1.09
CA ALA A 740 28.59 -24.55 -0.47
C ALA A 740 29.84 -23.66 -0.32
N TRP A 741 30.13 -22.86 -1.33
CA TRP A 741 31.20 -21.87 -1.31
C TRP A 741 31.02 -20.86 -0.18
N SER A 742 29.80 -20.36 0.02
CA SER A 742 29.48 -19.40 1.08
C SER A 742 29.73 -19.96 2.49
N ARG A 743 29.80 -21.29 2.62
CA ARG A 743 30.15 -22.02 3.84
C ARG A 743 31.59 -22.54 3.86
N ALA A 744 32.46 -22.09 2.96
CA ALA A 744 33.83 -22.58 2.83
C ALA A 744 33.95 -24.13 2.66
N ASP A 745 32.91 -24.83 2.17
CA ASP A 745 32.94 -26.28 1.90
C ASP A 745 33.46 -26.54 0.48
N ARG A 746 34.79 -26.58 0.33
CA ARG A 746 35.44 -26.83 -0.96
C ARG A 746 35.06 -28.18 -1.56
N PRO A 747 35.08 -29.31 -0.81
CA PRO A 747 34.70 -30.60 -1.38
C PRO A 747 33.29 -30.59 -1.98
N ALA A 748 32.31 -29.98 -1.32
CA ALA A 748 30.96 -29.86 -1.88
C ALA A 748 30.92 -28.91 -3.08
N THR A 749 31.60 -27.76 -2.99
CA THR A 749 31.68 -26.80 -4.10
C THR A 749 32.19 -27.44 -5.39
N LEU A 750 33.31 -28.17 -5.32
CA LEU A 750 33.89 -28.85 -6.48
C LEU A 750 32.96 -29.94 -7.03
N ARG A 751 32.39 -30.80 -6.17
CA ARG A 751 31.43 -31.83 -6.62
C ARG A 751 30.23 -31.24 -7.37
N PHE A 752 29.70 -30.12 -6.88
CA PHE A 752 28.56 -29.46 -7.50
C PHE A 752 28.94 -28.73 -8.79
N LEU A 753 30.10 -28.06 -8.84
CA LEU A 753 30.62 -27.44 -10.07
C LEU A 753 30.94 -28.47 -11.14
N ASP A 754 31.57 -29.59 -10.80
CA ASP A 754 31.85 -30.68 -11.75
C ASP A 754 30.55 -31.21 -12.37
N ARG A 755 29.50 -31.35 -11.57
CA ARG A 755 28.18 -31.77 -12.05
C ARG A 755 27.53 -30.72 -12.94
N ALA A 756 27.58 -29.44 -12.57
CA ALA A 756 27.07 -28.34 -13.37
C ALA A 756 27.81 -28.23 -14.72
N ILE A 757 29.14 -28.26 -14.70
CA ILE A 757 29.99 -28.14 -15.88
C ILE A 757 29.83 -29.34 -16.80
N GLY A 758 29.69 -30.56 -16.26
CA GLY A 758 29.35 -31.75 -17.03
C GLY A 758 28.03 -31.61 -17.79
N LEU A 759 27.01 -31.01 -17.17
CA LEU A 759 25.75 -30.70 -17.85
C LEU A 759 25.92 -29.59 -18.90
N TYR A 760 26.64 -28.51 -18.57
CA TYR A 760 26.91 -27.42 -19.52
C TYR A 760 27.77 -27.84 -20.72
N ALA A 761 28.59 -28.88 -20.59
CA ALA A 761 29.44 -29.37 -21.69
C ALA A 761 28.61 -29.79 -22.92
N GLU A 762 27.44 -30.37 -22.69
CA GLU A 762 26.51 -30.81 -23.75
C GLU A 762 25.55 -29.69 -24.23
N LEU A 763 25.57 -28.52 -23.57
CA LEU A 763 24.73 -27.37 -23.90
C LEU A 763 25.49 -26.35 -24.77
N PRO A 764 24.76 -25.54 -25.56
CA PRO A 764 25.34 -24.40 -26.27
C PRO A 764 26.12 -23.48 -25.34
N ASP A 765 27.05 -22.73 -25.92
CA ASP A 765 27.78 -21.69 -25.24
C ASP A 765 26.81 -20.65 -24.64
N SER A 766 26.93 -20.41 -23.34
CA SER A 766 26.09 -19.44 -22.61
C SER A 766 26.90 -18.70 -21.55
N GLN A 767 26.35 -17.59 -21.05
CA GLN A 767 26.96 -16.80 -19.99
C GLN A 767 27.07 -17.62 -18.69
N GLU A 768 26.07 -18.43 -18.36
CA GLU A 768 26.06 -19.28 -17.16
C GLU A 768 27.16 -20.34 -17.21
N LYS A 769 27.41 -20.92 -18.40
CA LYS A 769 28.54 -21.85 -18.62
C LYS A 769 29.89 -21.17 -18.38
N ALA A 770 30.06 -19.93 -18.85
CA ALA A 770 31.26 -19.15 -18.57
C ALA A 770 31.40 -18.84 -17.06
N GLY A 771 30.29 -18.48 -16.41
CA GLY A 771 30.23 -18.24 -14.97
C GLY A 771 30.65 -19.45 -14.14
N ALA A 772 30.12 -20.64 -14.45
CA ALA A 772 30.49 -21.88 -13.74
C ALA A 772 31.98 -22.22 -13.88
N LEU A 773 32.57 -22.03 -15.08
CA LEU A 773 34.01 -22.21 -15.30
C LEU A 773 34.85 -21.17 -14.55
N LEU A 774 34.39 -19.92 -14.46
CA LEU A 774 35.05 -18.89 -13.65
C LEU A 774 35.03 -19.24 -12.17
N GLU A 775 33.90 -19.70 -11.63
CA GLU A 775 33.82 -20.12 -10.23
C GLU A 775 34.71 -21.35 -9.96
N LEU A 776 34.77 -22.32 -10.87
CA LEU A 776 35.73 -23.44 -10.78
C LEU A 776 37.18 -22.93 -10.74
N ALA A 777 37.52 -21.99 -11.63
CA ALA A 777 38.85 -21.39 -11.66
C ALA A 777 39.20 -20.67 -10.35
N ARG A 778 38.23 -19.98 -9.75
CA ARG A 778 38.39 -19.27 -8.46
C ARG A 778 38.62 -20.23 -7.31
N VAL A 779 37.87 -21.33 -7.25
CA VAL A 779 38.03 -22.36 -6.22
C VAL A 779 39.42 -22.96 -6.24
N HIS A 780 39.91 -23.33 -7.43
CA HIS A 780 41.28 -23.83 -7.59
C HIS A 780 42.33 -22.77 -7.27
N MET A 781 42.13 -21.52 -7.72
CA MET A 781 43.04 -20.40 -7.46
C MET A 781 43.22 -20.15 -5.96
N LEU A 782 42.13 -20.08 -5.18
CA LEU A 782 42.22 -19.88 -3.73
C LEU A 782 42.93 -21.03 -2.99
N ASN A 783 42.96 -22.22 -3.58
CA ASN A 783 43.66 -23.38 -3.02
C ASN A 783 45.10 -23.54 -3.55
N ALA A 784 45.63 -22.56 -4.32
CA ALA A 784 46.93 -22.61 -5.00
C ALA A 784 47.09 -23.78 -5.98
N GLU A 785 46.00 -24.21 -6.61
CA GLU A 785 45.98 -25.23 -7.66
C GLU A 785 46.08 -24.55 -9.03
N THR A 786 47.26 -24.03 -9.35
CA THR A 786 47.47 -23.11 -10.47
C THR A 786 47.14 -23.70 -11.83
N ASP A 787 47.51 -24.95 -12.10
CA ASP A 787 47.26 -25.59 -13.39
C ASP A 787 45.75 -25.79 -13.65
N PRO A 788 44.96 -26.40 -12.73
CA PRO A 788 43.50 -26.42 -12.84
C PRO A 788 42.87 -25.03 -12.92
N ALA A 789 43.30 -24.08 -12.08
CA ALA A 789 42.78 -22.72 -12.08
C ALA A 789 42.97 -22.01 -13.43
N CYS A 790 44.19 -22.07 -13.97
CA CYS A 790 44.51 -21.46 -15.25
C CYS A 790 43.80 -22.13 -16.41
N THR A 791 43.63 -23.46 -16.36
CA THR A 791 42.90 -24.22 -17.38
C THR A 791 41.43 -23.78 -17.43
N ALA A 792 40.76 -23.75 -16.29
CA ALA A 792 39.37 -23.30 -16.19
C ALA A 792 39.21 -21.82 -16.56
N ALA A 793 40.11 -20.94 -16.10
CA ALA A 793 40.05 -19.51 -16.41
C ALA A 793 40.26 -19.23 -17.91
N ARG A 794 41.18 -19.94 -18.58
CA ARG A 794 41.38 -19.80 -20.04
C ARG A 794 40.19 -20.34 -20.82
N ALA A 795 39.59 -21.45 -20.39
CA ALA A 795 38.37 -21.97 -21.00
C ALA A 795 37.21 -20.97 -20.88
N ALA A 796 37.04 -20.37 -19.70
CA ALA A 796 36.06 -19.30 -19.48
C ALA A 796 36.35 -18.06 -20.33
N ALA A 797 37.62 -17.63 -20.44
CA ALA A 797 38.01 -16.48 -21.26
C ALA A 797 37.71 -16.71 -22.75
N ALA A 798 38.04 -17.88 -23.29
CA ALA A 798 37.75 -18.22 -24.69
C ALA A 798 36.24 -18.27 -24.97
N LEU A 799 35.43 -18.73 -24.00
CA LEU A 799 33.98 -18.69 -24.10
C LEU A 799 33.45 -17.25 -24.03
N ALA A 800 33.96 -16.45 -23.09
CA ALA A 800 33.60 -15.05 -22.92
C ALA A 800 34.02 -14.19 -24.13
N GLU A 801 35.09 -14.52 -24.83
CA GLU A 801 35.48 -13.88 -26.08
C GLU A 801 34.48 -14.16 -27.20
N ARG A 802 34.13 -15.44 -27.42
CA ARG A 802 33.14 -15.83 -28.43
C ARG A 802 31.76 -15.22 -28.19
N LEU A 803 31.36 -15.09 -26.92
CA LEU A 803 30.09 -14.50 -26.50
C LEU A 803 30.14 -12.98 -26.26
N GLN A 804 31.31 -12.34 -26.45
CA GLN A 804 31.54 -10.90 -26.21
C GLN A 804 31.19 -10.43 -24.78
N LEU A 805 31.42 -11.29 -23.78
CA LEU A 805 31.14 -11.04 -22.36
C LEU A 805 32.34 -10.35 -21.68
N ARG A 806 32.39 -9.01 -21.72
CA ARG A 806 33.49 -8.21 -21.12
C ARG A 806 33.73 -8.50 -19.63
N GLU A 807 32.66 -8.60 -18.85
CA GLU A 807 32.74 -8.93 -17.41
C GLU A 807 33.42 -10.29 -17.16
N ALA A 808 33.08 -11.30 -17.96
CA ALA A 808 33.65 -12.63 -17.80
C ALA A 808 35.13 -12.67 -18.23
N GLN A 809 35.52 -11.90 -19.25
CA GLN A 809 36.93 -11.74 -19.65
C GLN A 809 37.76 -11.07 -18.55
N ALA A 810 37.25 -10.00 -17.95
CA ALA A 810 37.91 -9.32 -16.84
C ALA A 810 38.09 -10.27 -15.64
N ASN A 811 37.03 -11.00 -15.24
CA ASN A 811 37.11 -11.99 -14.17
C ASN A 811 38.12 -13.11 -14.43
N ALA A 812 38.25 -13.57 -15.67
CA ALA A 812 39.27 -14.56 -16.04
C ALA A 812 40.68 -13.99 -15.90
N ARG A 813 40.93 -12.76 -16.39
CA ARG A 813 42.24 -12.07 -16.25
C ARG A 813 42.62 -11.86 -14.79
N ILE A 814 41.68 -11.40 -13.95
CA ILE A 814 41.90 -11.26 -12.49
C ILE A 814 42.33 -12.61 -11.90
N THR A 815 41.61 -13.69 -12.21
CA THR A 815 41.91 -15.04 -11.68
C THR A 815 43.30 -15.51 -12.09
N LEU A 816 43.67 -15.32 -13.36
CA LEU A 816 44.99 -15.70 -13.89
C LEU A 816 46.13 -14.92 -13.21
N ALA A 817 45.96 -13.61 -13.04
CA ALA A 817 46.97 -12.77 -12.42
C ALA A 817 47.14 -13.11 -10.93
N VAL A 818 46.05 -13.31 -10.18
CA VAL A 818 46.13 -13.76 -8.77
C VAL A 818 46.77 -15.15 -8.65
N ALA A 819 46.41 -16.11 -9.50
CA ALA A 819 47.02 -17.45 -9.47
C ALA A 819 48.54 -17.40 -9.63
N ARG A 820 49.04 -16.56 -10.55
CA ARG A 820 50.48 -16.34 -10.74
C ARG A 820 51.13 -15.62 -9.56
N TYR A 821 50.47 -14.61 -9.01
CA TYR A 821 50.95 -13.89 -7.83
C TYR A 821 51.12 -14.82 -6.63
N ILE A 822 50.12 -15.66 -6.35
CA ILE A 822 50.14 -16.65 -5.25
C ILE A 822 51.32 -17.62 -5.40
N THR A 823 51.69 -18.01 -6.62
CA THR A 823 52.87 -18.88 -6.87
C THR A 823 54.21 -18.17 -6.82
N GLY A 824 54.26 -16.85 -6.57
CA GLY A 824 55.49 -16.09 -6.37
C GLY A 824 55.96 -15.25 -7.57
N SER A 825 55.15 -15.07 -8.61
CA SER A 825 55.49 -14.19 -9.74
C SER A 825 55.31 -12.72 -9.36
N GLY A 826 56.40 -11.98 -9.15
CA GLY A 826 56.35 -10.56 -8.77
C GLY A 826 55.68 -9.64 -9.82
N ASP A 827 55.87 -9.94 -11.11
CA ASP A 827 55.31 -9.14 -12.21
C ASP A 827 53.77 -9.24 -12.31
N ALA A 828 53.18 -10.27 -11.69
CA ALA A 828 51.73 -10.46 -11.68
C ALA A 828 50.99 -9.33 -10.91
N TYR A 829 51.70 -8.61 -10.04
CA TYR A 829 51.17 -7.41 -9.40
C TYR A 829 50.82 -6.30 -10.42
N ALA A 830 51.70 -6.08 -11.40
CA ALA A 830 51.47 -5.08 -12.45
C ALA A 830 50.26 -5.47 -13.32
N GLU A 831 50.09 -6.76 -13.60
CA GLU A 831 48.93 -7.27 -14.34
C GLU A 831 47.61 -7.09 -13.56
N LEU A 832 47.61 -7.28 -12.24
CA LEU A 832 46.44 -6.99 -11.40
C LEU A 832 46.10 -5.49 -11.42
N ALA A 833 47.10 -4.62 -11.38
CA ALA A 833 46.90 -3.18 -11.49
C ALA A 833 46.34 -2.77 -12.85
N GLU A 834 46.86 -3.33 -13.95
CA GLU A 834 46.37 -3.11 -15.31
C GLU A 834 44.91 -3.54 -15.47
N VAL A 835 44.56 -4.76 -15.04
CA VAL A 835 43.19 -5.26 -15.14
C VAL A 835 42.22 -4.44 -14.27
N THR A 836 42.68 -3.94 -13.12
CA THR A 836 41.88 -3.07 -12.25
C THR A 836 41.57 -1.74 -12.95
N GLU A 837 42.56 -1.16 -13.62
CA GLU A 837 42.40 0.07 -14.39
C GLU A 837 41.51 -0.11 -15.63
N ASP A 838 41.65 -1.23 -16.35
CA ASP A 838 40.76 -1.58 -17.45
C ASP A 838 39.30 -1.67 -16.98
N CYS A 839 39.05 -2.36 -15.86
CA CYS A 839 37.71 -2.44 -15.27
C CYS A 839 37.16 -1.07 -14.88
N ARG A 840 38.02 -0.14 -14.42
CA ARG A 840 37.63 1.24 -14.11
C ARG A 840 37.23 2.01 -15.37
N VAL A 841 38.04 1.94 -16.43
CA VAL A 841 37.80 2.65 -17.70
C VAL A 841 36.51 2.16 -18.35
N GLU A 842 36.31 0.83 -18.35
CA GLU A 842 35.13 0.19 -18.94
C GLU A 842 33.89 0.20 -18.02
N ARG A 843 34.00 0.69 -16.78
CA ARG A 843 32.94 0.70 -15.76
C ARG A 843 32.34 -0.68 -15.46
N LEU A 844 33.22 -1.69 -15.40
CA LEU A 844 32.83 -3.07 -15.13
C LEU A 844 32.56 -3.29 -13.63
N ALA A 845 31.54 -4.09 -13.31
CA ALA A 845 31.25 -4.58 -11.97
C ALA A 845 32.41 -5.39 -11.38
N SER A 846 33.18 -6.08 -12.24
CA SER A 846 34.42 -6.78 -11.86
C SER A 846 35.48 -5.89 -11.22
N ARG A 847 35.38 -4.56 -11.35
CA ARG A 847 36.29 -3.61 -10.69
C ARG A 847 36.39 -3.86 -9.19
N ARG A 848 35.26 -4.09 -8.50
CA ARG A 848 35.25 -4.30 -7.04
C ARG A 848 36.16 -5.47 -6.65
N ARG A 849 36.03 -6.58 -7.37
CA ARG A 849 36.89 -7.77 -7.19
C ARG A 849 38.35 -7.49 -7.56
N ALA A 850 38.61 -6.75 -8.64
CA ALA A 850 39.96 -6.40 -9.06
C ALA A 850 40.68 -5.57 -7.99
N VAL A 851 40.00 -4.53 -7.48
CA VAL A 851 40.50 -3.67 -6.38
C VAL A 851 40.76 -4.48 -5.12
N GLN A 852 39.84 -5.38 -4.73
CA GLN A 852 40.03 -6.20 -3.52
C GLN A 852 41.26 -7.10 -3.64
N ASN A 853 41.47 -7.76 -4.78
CA ASN A 853 42.66 -8.60 -4.98
C ASN A 853 43.96 -7.78 -5.09
N LEU A 854 43.91 -6.59 -5.67
CA LEU A 854 45.06 -5.68 -5.72
C LEU A 854 45.42 -5.14 -4.33
N ALA A 855 44.41 -4.76 -3.54
CA ALA A 855 44.58 -4.32 -2.16
C ALA A 855 45.15 -5.45 -1.28
N TRP A 856 44.68 -6.68 -1.48
CA TRP A 856 45.27 -7.86 -0.84
C TRP A 856 46.74 -8.06 -1.25
N ALA A 857 47.06 -7.95 -2.54
CA ALA A 857 48.46 -8.05 -2.99
C ALA A 857 49.35 -6.95 -2.40
N LEU A 858 48.86 -5.71 -2.28
CA LEU A 858 49.57 -4.61 -1.59
C LEU A 858 49.85 -4.95 -0.11
N GLN A 859 48.88 -5.54 0.58
CA GLN A 859 49.08 -6.02 1.94
C GLN A 859 50.21 -7.07 2.00
N GLU A 860 50.23 -8.03 1.07
CA GLU A 860 51.29 -9.04 1.02
C GLU A 860 52.68 -8.48 0.68
N GLU A 861 52.74 -7.35 -0.03
CA GLU A 861 53.97 -6.57 -0.24
C GLU A 861 54.33 -5.64 0.95
N GLY A 862 53.53 -5.62 2.01
CA GLY A 862 53.76 -4.84 3.23
C GLY A 862 53.27 -3.39 3.17
N ASP A 863 52.46 -3.01 2.18
CA ASP A 863 51.83 -1.68 2.07
C ASP A 863 50.37 -1.72 2.53
N LEU A 864 50.16 -1.87 3.84
CA LEU A 864 48.82 -1.82 4.45
C LEU A 864 48.12 -0.48 4.21
N ALA A 865 48.86 0.63 4.21
CA ALA A 865 48.29 1.96 3.98
C ALA A 865 47.76 2.11 2.55
N GLY A 866 48.48 1.60 1.55
CA GLY A 866 48.02 1.55 0.16
C GLY A 866 46.82 0.65 -0.04
N SER A 867 46.84 -0.53 0.59
CA SER A 867 45.69 -1.44 0.63
C SER A 867 44.43 -0.75 1.17
N ALA A 868 44.52 -0.10 2.33
CA ALA A 868 43.40 0.61 2.95
C ALA A 868 42.86 1.75 2.08
N ARG A 869 43.75 2.53 1.43
CA ARG A 869 43.35 3.62 0.52
C ARG A 869 42.54 3.12 -0.66
N LEU A 870 42.96 2.02 -1.31
CA LEU A 870 42.24 1.45 -2.44
C LEU A 870 40.83 0.97 -2.07
N VAL A 871 40.71 0.31 -0.92
CA VAL A 871 39.41 -0.16 -0.41
C VAL A 871 38.49 1.02 -0.05
N ASP A 872 39.03 2.08 0.57
CA ASP A 872 38.24 3.27 0.92
C ASP A 872 37.80 4.06 -0.32
N GLU A 873 38.65 4.17 -1.35
CA GLU A 873 38.29 4.80 -2.62
C GLU A 873 37.14 4.04 -3.31
N GLN A 874 37.25 2.71 -3.40
CA GLN A 874 36.18 1.87 -3.95
C GLN A 874 34.86 2.05 -3.17
N ARG A 875 34.93 2.12 -1.84
CA ARG A 875 33.75 2.36 -0.98
C ARG A 875 33.03 3.67 -1.31
N THR A 876 33.78 4.76 -1.49
CA THR A 876 33.17 6.06 -1.82
C THR A 876 32.42 6.06 -3.15
N LEU A 877 32.84 5.20 -4.09
CA LEU A 877 32.20 5.05 -5.40
C LEU A 877 30.96 4.14 -5.35
N ASP A 878 30.91 3.20 -4.40
CA ASP A 878 29.81 2.22 -4.25
C ASP A 878 28.54 2.80 -3.58
N LEU A 879 28.60 3.98 -2.95
CA LEU A 879 27.47 4.66 -2.27
C LEU A 879 26.33 5.13 -3.21
N GLY A 880 26.43 4.86 -4.52
CA GLY A 880 25.40 5.14 -5.53
C GLY A 880 24.58 3.93 -6.01
N GLY A 881 24.83 2.71 -5.51
CA GLY A 881 24.10 1.50 -5.93
C GLY A 881 23.77 0.57 -4.75
N GLU A 882 22.50 0.17 -4.64
CA GLU A 882 21.91 -0.61 -3.52
C GLU A 882 22.41 -2.07 -3.38
N HIS A 883 23.59 -2.41 -3.90
CA HIS A 883 24.31 -3.65 -3.53
C HIS A 883 25.56 -3.31 -2.73
N SER A 884 25.32 -2.61 -1.61
CA SER A 884 26.24 -2.61 -0.48
C SER A 884 26.29 -4.04 0.04
N ILE A 885 27.23 -4.84 -0.49
CA ILE A 885 27.86 -5.81 0.39
C ILE A 885 28.56 -4.91 1.41
N ALA A 886 27.90 -4.78 2.57
CA ALA A 886 28.42 -4.16 3.75
C ALA A 886 29.90 -4.49 3.82
N THR A 887 30.74 -3.48 4.11
CA THR A 887 32.11 -3.65 4.62
C THR A 887 32.36 -5.08 5.02
N SER A 888 33.20 -5.83 4.28
CA SER A 888 33.46 -7.21 4.69
C SER A 888 33.86 -7.11 6.16
N PHE A 889 33.15 -7.87 6.98
CA PHE A 889 33.38 -7.92 8.41
C PHE A 889 34.90 -8.10 8.69
N GLU A 890 35.54 -8.93 7.87
CA GLU A 890 36.98 -9.14 7.77
C GLU A 890 37.79 -7.84 7.57
N ASP A 891 37.44 -6.95 6.64
CA ASP A 891 38.23 -5.72 6.37
C ASP A 891 38.24 -4.77 7.58
N GLN A 892 37.09 -4.58 8.23
CA GLN A 892 37.01 -3.73 9.43
C GLN A 892 37.76 -4.38 10.60
N TRP A 893 37.61 -5.69 10.75
CA TRP A 893 38.28 -6.45 11.81
C TRP A 893 39.80 -6.44 11.62
N ALA A 894 40.28 -6.65 10.39
CA ALA A 894 41.69 -6.63 10.04
C ALA A 894 42.33 -5.26 10.28
N ARG A 895 41.63 -4.16 10.00
CA ARG A 895 42.10 -2.80 10.35
C ARG A 895 42.27 -2.63 11.86
N ALA A 896 41.30 -3.07 12.66
CA ALA A 896 41.38 -3.03 14.11
C ALA A 896 42.52 -3.93 14.64
N TYR A 897 42.72 -5.10 14.03
CA TYR A 897 43.84 -5.99 14.31
C TYR A 897 45.18 -5.29 14.07
N TYR A 898 45.45 -4.82 12.84
CA TYR A 898 46.74 -4.21 12.50
C TYR A 898 46.99 -2.88 13.22
N ALA A 899 45.96 -2.11 13.57
CA ALA A 899 46.08 -0.89 14.38
C ALA A 899 46.35 -1.16 15.87
N GLY A 900 46.22 -2.41 16.32
CA GLY A 900 46.39 -2.79 17.72
C GLY A 900 45.23 -2.34 18.62
N GLU A 901 44.01 -2.31 18.07
CA GLU A 901 42.74 -1.97 18.72
C GLU A 901 41.98 -3.25 19.13
N TRP A 902 42.58 -4.06 20.00
CA TRP A 902 42.09 -5.41 20.32
C TRP A 902 40.69 -5.41 20.93
N THR A 903 40.31 -4.38 21.68
CA THR A 903 38.95 -4.26 22.23
C THR A 903 37.89 -4.21 21.13
N SER A 904 38.14 -3.44 20.07
CA SER A 904 37.25 -3.32 18.92
C SER A 904 37.21 -4.64 18.13
N ALA A 905 38.38 -5.19 17.82
CA ALA A 905 38.51 -6.46 17.09
C ALA A 905 37.79 -7.63 17.79
N LEU A 906 37.91 -7.75 19.13
CA LEU A 906 37.25 -8.80 19.90
C LEU A 906 35.73 -8.62 19.98
N ALA A 907 35.23 -7.38 20.04
CA ALA A 907 33.80 -7.11 20.03
C ALA A 907 33.17 -7.51 18.68
N MET A 908 33.84 -7.17 17.59
CA MET A 908 33.44 -7.58 16.24
C MET A 908 33.42 -9.12 16.09
N ALA A 909 34.49 -9.80 16.51
CA ALA A 909 34.60 -11.27 16.44
C ALA A 909 33.44 -12.02 17.12
N ALA A 910 32.90 -11.48 18.23
CA ALA A 910 31.78 -12.09 18.95
C ALA A 910 30.47 -12.11 18.14
N GLU A 911 30.28 -11.17 17.21
CA GLU A 911 29.07 -11.06 16.39
C GLU A 911 29.12 -11.99 15.16
N SER A 912 30.29 -12.16 14.55
CA SER A 912 30.46 -13.00 13.33
C SER A 912 30.27 -14.50 13.59
N THR A 913 30.73 -15.02 14.73
CA THR A 913 30.64 -16.46 15.09
C THR A 913 29.24 -17.08 15.11
N ARG A 914 28.19 -16.28 14.96
CA ARG A 914 26.78 -16.72 14.96
C ARG A 914 26.18 -16.95 13.57
N ARG A 915 26.91 -16.65 12.49
CA ARG A 915 26.40 -16.75 11.11
C ARG A 915 26.83 -18.06 10.42
N PRO A 916 25.95 -18.76 9.68
CA PRO A 916 26.33 -19.94 8.89
C PRO A 916 27.42 -19.68 7.84
N THR A 917 27.53 -18.44 7.36
CA THR A 917 28.52 -18.01 6.37
C THR A 917 29.87 -17.59 6.98
N ALA A 918 30.01 -17.61 8.31
CA ALA A 918 31.25 -17.24 9.00
C ALA A 918 32.37 -18.30 8.92
N GLU A 919 32.17 -19.39 8.17
CA GLU A 919 33.19 -20.45 7.98
C GLU A 919 34.45 -19.96 7.25
N TRP A 920 34.40 -18.80 6.57
CA TRP A 920 35.59 -18.12 6.02
C TRP A 920 36.42 -17.40 7.09
N ASP A 921 35.80 -16.99 8.19
CA ASP A 921 36.36 -16.16 9.26
C ASP A 921 36.90 -16.98 10.46
N LEU A 922 37.12 -18.29 10.28
CA LEU A 922 37.53 -19.19 11.37
C LEU A 922 38.86 -18.77 12.04
N HIS A 923 39.76 -18.17 11.27
CA HIS A 923 41.02 -17.64 11.80
C HIS A 923 40.79 -16.50 12.80
N ILE A 924 39.74 -15.67 12.63
CA ILE A 924 39.37 -14.59 13.55
C ILE A 924 39.01 -15.16 14.93
N VAL A 925 38.38 -16.33 14.97
CA VAL A 925 38.09 -17.06 16.21
C VAL A 925 39.38 -17.49 16.91
N ALA A 926 40.32 -18.07 16.15
CA ALA A 926 41.62 -18.48 16.66
C ALA A 926 42.46 -17.27 17.13
N VAL A 927 42.42 -16.15 16.42
CA VAL A 927 43.07 -14.89 16.80
C VAL A 927 42.52 -14.36 18.11
N SER A 928 41.19 -14.33 18.21
CA SER A 928 40.49 -13.89 19.42
C SER A 928 40.84 -14.77 20.63
N GLY A 929 41.12 -16.06 20.41
CA GLY A 929 41.55 -17.00 21.44
C GLY A 929 42.83 -16.55 22.15
N TRP A 930 43.93 -16.35 21.40
CA TRP A 930 45.20 -15.94 22.02
C TRP A 930 45.17 -14.50 22.52
N MET A 931 44.42 -13.60 21.87
CA MET A 931 44.20 -12.24 22.39
C MET A 931 43.51 -12.27 23.76
N ARG A 932 42.45 -13.09 23.93
CA ARG A 932 41.79 -13.29 25.23
C ARG A 932 42.74 -13.93 26.25
N GLY A 933 43.56 -14.91 25.84
CA GLY A 933 44.57 -15.52 26.70
C GLY A 933 45.60 -14.51 27.24
N LEU A 934 45.95 -13.49 26.45
CA LEU A 934 46.82 -12.39 26.88
C LEU A 934 46.09 -11.34 27.73
N ARG A 935 44.75 -11.25 27.67
CA ARG A 935 43.93 -10.38 28.53
C ARG A 935 43.59 -11.00 29.88
N ALA A 936 43.23 -12.27 29.91
CA ALA A 936 42.79 -13.00 31.10
C ALA A 936 43.98 -13.35 32.02
N ALA A 937 44.38 -12.41 32.88
CA ALA A 937 45.39 -12.65 33.92
C ALA A 937 45.33 -11.67 35.11
N ARG A 938 44.14 -11.20 35.51
CA ARG A 938 43.97 -10.55 36.82
C ARG A 938 43.52 -11.60 37.85
N PRO A 939 44.27 -11.83 38.94
CA PRO A 939 43.74 -12.62 40.04
C PRO A 939 42.59 -11.83 40.70
N GLY A 940 41.36 -12.32 40.61
CA GLY A 940 40.25 -11.86 41.45
C GLY A 940 39.11 -11.05 40.80
N ARG A 941 38.95 -11.03 39.48
CA ARG A 941 37.67 -10.64 38.85
C ARG A 941 37.05 -11.87 38.19
N ASP A 942 35.77 -12.07 38.43
CA ASP A 942 34.98 -13.23 38.03
C ASP A 942 35.46 -13.83 36.72
N THR A 943 35.94 -15.07 36.81
CA THR A 943 36.12 -15.93 35.66
C THR A 943 34.75 -16.09 35.01
N GLU A 944 34.48 -15.35 33.93
CA GLU A 944 33.75 -16.00 32.84
C GLU A 944 34.49 -17.31 32.59
N PRO A 945 33.80 -18.46 32.62
CA PRO A 945 34.48 -19.73 32.57
C PRO A 945 35.33 -19.75 31.30
N ALA A 946 36.63 -20.01 31.46
CA ALA A 946 37.55 -20.27 30.35
C ALA A 946 37.13 -21.48 29.48
N GLY A 947 35.96 -22.08 29.76
CA GLY A 947 35.35 -23.19 29.03
C GLY A 947 34.79 -22.82 27.65
N ASP A 948 34.29 -21.61 27.42
CA ASP A 948 33.70 -21.26 26.10
C ASP A 948 34.79 -20.93 25.05
N GLY A 949 35.85 -20.21 25.42
CA GLY A 949 36.86 -19.75 24.46
C GLY A 949 37.79 -20.86 23.91
N ALA A 950 38.19 -21.81 24.76
CA ALA A 950 39.07 -22.92 24.36
C ALA A 950 38.35 -23.97 23.50
N ASP A 951 37.04 -24.15 23.74
CA ASP A 951 36.14 -24.97 22.94
C ASP A 951 35.90 -24.34 21.56
N LEU A 952 35.71 -23.01 21.49
CA LEU A 952 35.58 -22.30 20.21
C LEU A 952 36.82 -22.39 19.31
N VAL A 953 38.04 -22.31 19.85
CA VAL A 953 39.27 -22.49 19.04
C VAL A 953 39.38 -23.93 18.53
N GLU A 954 39.04 -24.92 19.33
CA GLU A 954 39.03 -26.32 18.90
C GLU A 954 37.97 -26.57 17.82
N GLN A 955 36.76 -26.03 17.99
CA GLN A 955 35.69 -26.07 16.99
C GLN A 955 36.11 -25.39 15.69
N ALA A 956 36.83 -24.25 15.76
CA ALA A 956 37.36 -23.56 14.60
C ALA A 956 38.40 -24.42 13.85
N VAL A 957 39.31 -25.10 14.57
CA VAL A 957 40.27 -26.04 13.95
C VAL A 957 39.54 -27.21 13.26
N VAL A 958 38.53 -27.79 13.91
CA VAL A 958 37.72 -28.87 13.32
C VAL A 958 36.98 -28.38 12.07
N ALA A 959 36.38 -27.19 12.10
CA ALA A 959 35.75 -26.59 10.93
C ALA A 959 36.76 -26.31 9.81
N ALA A 960 37.92 -25.76 10.13
CA ALA A 960 38.96 -25.46 9.15
C ALA A 960 39.48 -26.72 8.45
N ARG A 961 39.63 -27.84 9.17
CA ARG A 961 39.96 -29.16 8.59
C ARG A 961 38.89 -29.67 7.62
N ARG A 962 37.62 -29.41 7.88
CA ARG A 962 36.50 -29.80 7.01
C ARG A 962 36.35 -28.92 5.76
N SER A 963 36.79 -27.65 5.84
CA SER A 963 36.65 -26.68 4.74
C SER A 963 37.32 -27.16 3.44
N GLY A 964 38.47 -27.85 3.56
CA GLY A 964 39.29 -28.27 2.42
C GLY A 964 40.07 -27.14 1.74
N PHE A 965 40.05 -25.91 2.30
CA PHE A 965 40.86 -24.78 1.83
C PHE A 965 42.16 -24.65 2.62
N HIS A 966 43.31 -24.63 1.94
CA HIS A 966 44.63 -24.50 2.57
C HIS A 966 44.81 -23.18 3.32
N ARG A 967 44.33 -22.04 2.78
CA ARG A 967 44.43 -20.74 3.45
C ARG A 967 43.71 -20.76 4.80
N VAL A 968 42.43 -21.16 4.82
CA VAL A 968 41.60 -21.24 6.04
C VAL A 968 42.22 -22.17 7.08
N LEU A 969 42.69 -23.35 6.65
CA LEU A 969 43.35 -24.31 7.53
C LEU A 969 44.64 -23.74 8.14
N ARG A 970 45.54 -23.20 7.32
CA ARG A 970 46.86 -22.72 7.79
C ARG A 970 46.74 -21.53 8.72
N SER A 971 45.88 -20.56 8.40
CA SER A 971 45.65 -19.41 9.28
C SER A 971 45.06 -19.82 10.62
N THR A 972 44.09 -20.73 10.60
CA THR A 972 43.48 -21.23 11.85
C THR A 972 44.49 -22.03 12.67
N LEU A 973 45.28 -22.93 12.06
CA LEU A 973 46.30 -23.72 12.75
C LEU A 973 47.41 -22.84 13.34
N ALA A 974 47.89 -21.82 12.62
CA ALA A 974 48.92 -20.91 13.09
C ALA A 974 48.49 -20.15 14.35
N HIS A 975 47.29 -19.57 14.33
CA HIS A 975 46.76 -18.83 15.47
C HIS A 975 46.30 -19.74 16.61
N ALA A 976 45.79 -20.94 16.32
CA ALA A 976 45.50 -21.94 17.34
C ALA A 976 46.80 -22.41 18.03
N ALA A 977 47.88 -22.63 17.27
CA ALA A 977 49.19 -22.94 17.84
C ALA A 977 49.71 -21.82 18.74
N LEU A 978 49.56 -20.55 18.32
CA LEU A 978 49.91 -19.39 19.16
C LEU A 978 49.06 -19.32 20.43
N CYS A 979 47.76 -19.60 20.32
CA CYS A 979 46.86 -19.69 21.47
C CYS A 979 47.33 -20.74 22.47
N ARG A 980 47.57 -21.98 22.02
CA ARG A 980 48.08 -23.06 22.87
C ARG A 980 49.46 -22.73 23.46
N ALA A 981 50.33 -22.04 22.71
CA ALA A 981 51.63 -21.60 23.20
C ALA A 981 51.52 -20.56 24.34
N VAL A 982 50.64 -19.57 24.19
CA VAL A 982 50.37 -18.54 25.22
C VAL A 982 49.72 -19.16 26.47
N GLU A 983 48.87 -20.18 26.29
CA GLU A 983 48.27 -20.95 27.39
C GLU A 983 49.28 -21.87 28.12
N GLY A 984 50.50 -22.03 27.59
CA GLY A 984 51.52 -22.93 28.15
C GLY A 984 51.38 -24.40 27.71
N ARG A 985 50.46 -24.72 26.80
CA ARG A 985 50.20 -26.07 26.24
C ARG A 985 51.18 -26.37 25.10
N ARG A 986 52.46 -26.57 25.45
CA ARG A 986 53.58 -26.65 24.49
C ARG A 986 53.43 -27.80 23.47
N ASP A 987 53.06 -28.99 23.92
CA ASP A 987 52.97 -30.18 23.05
C ASP A 987 51.87 -30.02 21.99
N GLU A 988 50.73 -29.46 22.37
CA GLU A 988 49.62 -29.20 21.44
C GLU A 988 49.96 -28.09 20.44
N ALA A 989 50.61 -27.02 20.90
CA ALA A 989 51.08 -25.95 20.03
C ALA A 989 52.08 -26.48 18.99
N MET A 990 53.00 -27.36 19.39
CA MET A 990 53.94 -28.02 18.49
C MET A 990 53.25 -28.96 17.49
N ALA A 991 52.23 -29.72 17.94
CA ALA A 991 51.47 -30.60 17.08
C ALA A 991 50.73 -29.83 15.97
N LEU A 992 50.06 -28.72 16.32
CA LEU A 992 49.37 -27.85 15.37
C LEU A 992 50.34 -27.20 14.37
N LEU A 993 51.53 -26.76 14.84
CA LEU A 993 52.57 -26.20 13.97
C LEU A 993 53.16 -27.26 13.02
N THR A 994 53.29 -28.50 13.49
CA THR A 994 53.75 -29.63 12.66
C THR A 994 52.71 -30.00 11.59
N GLU A 995 51.42 -30.06 11.96
CA GLU A 995 50.32 -30.26 11.01
C GLU A 995 50.29 -29.16 9.93
N LEU A 996 50.53 -27.89 10.33
CA LEU A 996 50.65 -26.78 9.39
C LEU A 996 51.81 -26.99 8.43
N ASP A 997 52.99 -27.42 8.91
CA ASP A 997 54.14 -27.70 8.03
C ASP A 997 53.86 -28.86 7.05
N GLU A 998 53.25 -29.93 7.53
CA GLU A 998 52.85 -31.06 6.69
C GLU A 998 51.88 -30.63 5.59
N ASP A 999 50.92 -29.77 5.92
CA ASP A 999 50.01 -29.21 4.92
C ASP A 999 50.72 -28.24 3.97
N TRP A 1000 51.59 -27.37 4.48
CA TRP A 1000 52.38 -26.41 3.69
C TRP A 1000 53.18 -27.09 2.58
N ARG A 1001 53.76 -28.27 2.85
CA ARG A 1001 54.53 -29.05 1.87
C ARG A 1001 53.71 -29.52 0.66
N LYS A 1002 52.38 -29.52 0.73
CA LYS A 1002 51.51 -30.00 -0.37
C LYS A 1002 51.37 -29.01 -1.52
N THR A 1003 51.65 -27.73 -1.31
CA THR A 1003 51.41 -26.65 -2.29
C THR A 1003 52.54 -25.64 -2.31
N GLN A 1004 52.80 -25.01 -3.46
CA GLN A 1004 53.74 -23.89 -3.56
C GLN A 1004 52.99 -22.56 -3.63
N MET A 1005 52.83 -21.89 -2.49
CA MET A 1005 52.23 -20.55 -2.40
C MET A 1005 53.12 -19.59 -1.62
N ILE A 1006 52.97 -18.28 -1.82
CA ILE A 1006 53.63 -17.28 -0.98
C ILE A 1006 53.10 -17.37 0.47
N PRO A 1007 53.95 -17.12 1.48
CA PRO A 1007 53.49 -17.04 2.86
C PRO A 1007 52.72 -15.74 3.09
N PHE A 1008 51.47 -15.86 3.57
CA PHE A 1008 50.54 -14.74 3.70
C PHE A 1008 50.66 -13.99 5.03
N ALA A 1009 50.37 -12.70 5.01
CA ALA A 1009 50.33 -11.83 6.20
C ALA A 1009 49.43 -12.40 7.31
N GLU A 1010 48.34 -13.06 6.94
CA GLU A 1010 47.31 -13.57 7.85
C GLU A 1010 47.81 -14.60 8.88
N TRP A 1011 48.89 -15.34 8.63
CA TRP A 1011 49.28 -16.46 9.52
C TRP A 1011 50.78 -16.54 9.81
N VAL A 1012 51.60 -15.94 8.95
CA VAL A 1012 53.06 -16.01 9.03
C VAL A 1012 53.64 -15.34 10.28
N PRO A 1013 53.16 -14.17 10.72
CA PRO A 1013 53.62 -13.57 11.97
C PRO A 1013 53.36 -14.49 13.17
N ALA A 1014 52.18 -15.13 13.21
CA ALA A 1014 51.80 -16.01 14.31
C ALA A 1014 52.74 -17.21 14.46
N VAL A 1015 53.17 -17.86 13.37
CA VAL A 1015 54.15 -18.96 13.48
C VAL A 1015 55.53 -18.45 13.94
N GLY A 1016 55.92 -17.23 13.55
CA GLY A 1016 57.12 -16.57 14.08
C GLY A 1016 57.02 -16.34 15.60
N HIS A 1017 55.87 -15.90 16.09
CA HIS A 1017 55.63 -15.74 17.52
C HIS A 1017 55.61 -17.07 18.26
N VAL A 1018 55.02 -18.13 17.69
CA VAL A 1018 55.08 -19.49 18.26
C VAL A 1018 56.54 -19.92 18.44
N ALA A 1019 57.42 -19.67 17.47
CA ALA A 1019 58.86 -19.92 17.63
C ALA A 1019 59.47 -19.11 18.79
N GLY A 1020 59.09 -17.85 18.93
CA GLY A 1020 59.48 -16.98 20.05
C GLY A 1020 59.08 -17.51 21.42
N VAL A 1021 57.88 -18.09 21.54
CA VAL A 1021 57.34 -18.61 22.81
C VAL A 1021 57.84 -20.03 23.14
N LEU A 1022 57.88 -20.91 22.15
CA LEU A 1022 58.19 -22.33 22.35
C LEU A 1022 59.69 -22.63 22.38
N GLY A 1023 60.52 -21.85 21.68
CA GLY A 1023 61.98 -21.99 21.67
C GLY A 1023 62.54 -22.69 20.43
N SER A 1024 63.73 -23.29 20.58
CA SER A 1024 64.58 -23.74 19.46
C SER A 1024 63.96 -24.76 18.50
N ASP A 1025 63.12 -25.67 19.00
CA ASP A 1025 62.49 -26.71 18.18
C ASP A 1025 61.47 -26.11 17.20
N ALA A 1026 60.62 -25.21 17.71
CA ALA A 1026 59.66 -24.48 16.89
C ALA A 1026 60.38 -23.51 15.94
N ALA A 1027 61.45 -22.85 16.40
CA ALA A 1027 62.24 -21.95 15.57
C ALA A 1027 62.92 -22.66 14.38
N ARG A 1028 63.45 -23.87 14.58
CA ARG A 1028 63.98 -24.68 13.46
C ARG A 1028 62.88 -25.03 12.46
N LEU A 1029 61.73 -25.49 12.95
CA LEU A 1029 60.60 -25.84 12.09
C LEU A 1029 60.11 -24.64 11.27
N VAL A 1030 59.93 -23.47 11.90
CA VAL A 1030 59.50 -22.23 11.23
C VAL A 1030 60.51 -21.77 10.20
N ARG A 1031 61.81 -21.79 10.52
CA ARG A 1031 62.86 -21.43 9.57
C ARG A 1031 62.86 -22.35 8.34
N ASP A 1032 62.75 -23.66 8.56
CA ASP A 1032 62.71 -24.64 7.49
C ASP A 1032 61.43 -24.50 6.64
N LEU A 1033 60.30 -24.18 7.27
CA LEU A 1033 59.01 -23.92 6.63
C LEU A 1033 59.07 -22.70 5.72
N LEU A 1034 59.60 -21.58 6.21
CA LEU A 1034 59.72 -20.35 5.43
C LEU A 1034 60.76 -20.47 4.31
N ALA A 1035 61.82 -21.26 4.51
CA ALA A 1035 62.82 -21.53 3.46
C ALA A 1035 62.24 -22.24 2.22
N ARG A 1036 61.09 -22.92 2.34
CA ARG A 1036 60.39 -23.58 1.22
C ARG A 1036 59.51 -22.65 0.39
N ALA A 1037 59.31 -21.41 0.82
CA ALA A 1037 58.43 -20.49 0.13
C ALA A 1037 58.98 -20.13 -1.27
N PRO A 1038 58.12 -20.04 -2.30
CA PRO A 1038 58.53 -19.67 -3.65
C PRO A 1038 59.05 -18.22 -3.73
N ARG A 1039 58.59 -17.36 -2.82
CA ARG A 1039 59.04 -15.98 -2.67
C ARG A 1039 58.91 -15.55 -1.22
N MET A 1040 59.91 -14.84 -0.71
CA MET A 1040 59.88 -14.25 0.64
C MET A 1040 59.15 -12.93 0.65
N THR A 1041 57.97 -12.91 1.28
CA THR A 1041 57.22 -11.68 1.61
C THR A 1041 57.92 -10.93 2.75
N PRO A 1042 57.67 -9.62 2.92
CA PRO A 1042 58.15 -8.86 4.08
C PRO A 1042 57.73 -9.50 5.42
N TRP A 1043 56.51 -10.04 5.49
CA TRP A 1043 55.96 -10.77 6.64
C TRP A 1043 56.80 -12.01 6.98
N ALA A 1044 57.12 -12.83 5.97
CA ALA A 1044 57.96 -14.00 6.14
C ALA A 1044 59.40 -13.67 6.54
N ARG A 1045 59.97 -12.58 6.02
CA ARG A 1045 61.29 -12.12 6.47
C ARG A 1045 61.28 -11.72 7.94
N ALA A 1046 60.26 -10.99 8.40
CA ALA A 1046 60.14 -10.60 9.80
C ALA A 1046 59.94 -11.83 10.72
N ALA A 1047 59.06 -12.76 10.36
CA ALA A 1047 58.85 -14.00 11.12
C ALA A 1047 60.12 -14.89 11.14
N GLY A 1048 60.84 -14.98 10.02
CA GLY A 1048 62.11 -15.69 9.94
C GLY A 1048 63.19 -15.08 10.83
N GLN A 1049 63.26 -13.74 10.92
CA GLN A 1049 64.15 -13.05 11.86
C GLN A 1049 63.84 -13.38 13.32
N VAL A 1050 62.57 -13.55 13.69
CA VAL A 1050 62.18 -14.02 15.03
C VAL A 1050 62.71 -15.42 15.29
N ALA A 1051 62.54 -16.34 14.35
CA ALA A 1051 63.06 -17.71 14.48
C ALA A 1051 64.60 -17.73 14.58
N ASP A 1052 65.30 -16.99 13.73
CA ASP A 1052 66.76 -16.89 13.77
C ASP A 1052 67.26 -16.24 15.07
N ALA A 1053 66.55 -15.25 15.61
CA ALA A 1053 66.84 -14.64 16.90
C ALA A 1053 66.79 -15.67 18.05
N VAL A 1054 65.76 -16.52 18.05
CA VAL A 1054 65.61 -17.60 19.05
C VAL A 1054 66.76 -18.59 18.97
N LEU A 1055 67.16 -18.99 17.75
CA LEU A 1055 68.27 -19.92 17.54
C LEU A 1055 69.62 -19.32 17.97
N ALA A 1056 69.87 -18.04 17.65
CA ALA A 1056 71.07 -17.32 18.09
C ALA A 1056 71.15 -17.22 19.62
N GLY A 1057 70.00 -16.94 20.27
CA GLY A 1057 69.92 -16.90 21.73
C GLY A 1057 70.21 -18.26 22.38
N CYS A 1058 69.68 -19.35 21.81
CA CYS A 1058 69.97 -20.71 22.27
C CYS A 1058 71.43 -21.11 22.08
N ALA A 1059 72.11 -20.54 21.07
CA ALA A 1059 73.55 -20.72 20.84
C ALA A 1059 74.43 -19.81 21.74
N GLY A 1060 73.84 -18.98 22.60
CA GLY A 1060 74.55 -18.08 23.51
C GLY A 1060 74.93 -16.72 22.90
N ASP A 1061 74.50 -16.41 21.67
CA ASP A 1061 74.75 -15.12 21.03
C ASP A 1061 73.61 -14.13 21.31
N ALA A 1062 73.61 -13.59 22.52
CA ALA A 1062 72.59 -12.65 22.99
C ALA A 1062 72.57 -11.33 22.19
N ARG A 1063 73.70 -10.90 21.62
CA ARG A 1063 73.76 -9.66 20.82
C ARG A 1063 73.06 -9.84 19.48
N THR A 1064 73.34 -10.92 18.77
CA THR A 1064 72.66 -11.24 17.51
C THR A 1064 71.18 -11.52 17.73
N ALA A 1065 70.84 -12.26 18.80
CA ALA A 1065 69.44 -12.50 19.17
C ALA A 1065 68.65 -11.20 19.41
N ALA A 1066 69.21 -10.26 20.19
CA ALA A 1066 68.57 -8.97 20.45
C ALA A 1066 68.42 -8.13 19.17
N GLY A 1067 69.47 -8.06 18.34
CA GLY A 1067 69.44 -7.30 17.09
C GLY A 1067 68.44 -7.83 16.06
N LEU A 1068 68.34 -9.16 15.91
CA LEU A 1068 67.37 -9.79 15.01
C LEU A 1068 65.93 -9.57 15.49
N MET A 1069 65.66 -9.66 16.80
CA MET A 1069 64.33 -9.44 17.36
C MET A 1069 63.87 -7.97 17.22
N GLN A 1070 64.78 -7.01 17.47
CA GLN A 1070 64.50 -5.59 17.21
C GLN A 1070 64.29 -5.30 15.72
N GLY A 1071 65.08 -5.95 14.85
CA GLY A 1071 64.93 -5.87 13.40
C GLY A 1071 63.57 -6.40 12.91
N ALA A 1072 63.09 -7.49 13.50
CA ALA A 1072 61.76 -8.04 13.22
C ALA A 1072 60.65 -7.07 13.66
N ALA A 1073 60.70 -6.55 14.90
CA ALA A 1073 59.73 -5.56 15.40
C ALA A 1073 59.70 -4.30 14.52
N ALA A 1074 60.86 -3.77 14.14
CA ALA A 1074 60.95 -2.62 13.24
C ALA A 1074 60.41 -2.93 11.82
N SER A 1075 60.43 -4.19 11.39
CA SER A 1075 59.86 -4.60 10.11
C SER A 1075 58.34 -4.57 10.13
N TYR A 1076 57.70 -5.09 11.19
CA TYR A 1076 56.26 -4.96 11.40
C TYR A 1076 55.82 -3.49 11.52
N ALA A 1077 56.59 -2.67 12.24
CA ALA A 1077 56.35 -1.23 12.35
C ALA A 1077 56.33 -0.51 10.99
N ARG A 1078 57.28 -0.85 10.09
CA ARG A 1078 57.34 -0.28 8.74
C ARG A 1078 56.15 -0.68 7.88
N MET A 1079 55.59 -1.86 8.11
CA MET A 1079 54.37 -2.33 7.45
C MET A 1079 53.10 -1.74 8.08
N THR A 1080 53.23 -0.93 9.13
CA THR A 1080 52.12 -0.36 9.94
C THR A 1080 51.29 -1.39 10.71
N ASP A 1081 51.90 -2.53 11.03
CA ASP A 1081 51.29 -3.54 11.90
C ASP A 1081 51.76 -3.37 13.35
N VAL A 1082 50.88 -2.76 14.15
CA VAL A 1082 51.10 -2.47 15.56
C VAL A 1082 50.99 -3.75 16.40
N THR A 1083 50.13 -4.70 16.02
CA THR A 1083 49.89 -5.91 16.83
C THR A 1083 51.12 -6.79 16.82
N ASP A 1084 51.63 -7.15 15.65
CA ASP A 1084 52.76 -8.06 15.55
C ASP A 1084 54.08 -7.36 15.94
N GLU A 1085 54.17 -6.04 15.78
CA GLU A 1085 55.24 -5.22 16.35
C GLU A 1085 55.28 -5.33 17.89
N ILE A 1086 54.13 -5.17 18.56
CA ILE A 1086 54.05 -5.20 20.03
C ILE A 1086 54.36 -6.59 20.58
N ILE A 1087 53.84 -7.66 19.95
CA ILE A 1087 54.14 -9.03 20.37
C ILE A 1087 55.64 -9.32 20.21
N THR A 1088 56.24 -8.94 19.08
CA THR A 1088 57.67 -9.12 18.83
C THR A 1088 58.53 -8.27 19.79
N THR A 1089 58.06 -7.06 20.13
CA THR A 1089 58.70 -6.20 21.13
C THR A 1089 58.71 -6.88 22.51
N ALA A 1090 57.62 -7.55 22.91
CA ALA A 1090 57.58 -8.32 24.15
C ALA A 1090 58.63 -9.44 24.16
N LEU A 1091 58.75 -10.20 23.07
CA LEU A 1091 59.75 -11.26 22.92
C LEU A 1091 61.21 -10.73 22.93
N SER A 1092 61.43 -9.46 22.59
CA SER A 1092 62.76 -8.83 22.60
C SER A 1092 63.29 -8.45 23.98
N VAL A 1093 62.41 -8.29 24.99
CA VAL A 1093 62.79 -7.77 26.32
C VAL A 1093 63.79 -8.67 27.03
N GLY A 1094 63.63 -9.99 26.95
CA GLY A 1094 64.55 -10.96 27.56
C GLY A 1094 65.98 -10.82 27.02
N PRO A 1095 66.20 -11.01 25.70
CA PRO A 1095 67.51 -10.81 25.06
C PRO A 1095 68.11 -9.41 25.30
N LEU A 1096 67.29 -8.36 25.26
CA LEU A 1096 67.75 -6.98 25.48
C LEU A 1096 68.20 -6.71 26.92
N SER A 1097 67.56 -7.33 27.91
CA SER A 1097 67.88 -7.08 29.33
C SER A 1097 69.35 -7.36 29.67
N THR A 1098 70.02 -8.23 28.91
CA THR A 1098 71.45 -8.56 29.09
C THR A 1098 72.42 -7.69 28.28
N ILE A 1099 71.99 -7.08 27.18
CA ILE A 1099 72.88 -6.42 26.21
C ILE A 1099 72.63 -4.90 26.12
N ASP A 1100 71.37 -4.47 26.25
CA ASP A 1100 70.93 -3.08 26.23
C ASP A 1100 69.79 -2.87 27.24
N PRO A 1101 70.12 -2.67 28.53
CA PRO A 1101 69.12 -2.44 29.58
C PRO A 1101 68.23 -1.21 29.34
N ALA A 1102 68.75 -0.17 28.67
CA ALA A 1102 68.00 1.05 28.35
C ALA A 1102 66.97 0.79 27.23
N GLY A 1103 67.36 0.05 26.20
CA GLY A 1103 66.44 -0.45 25.18
C GLY A 1103 65.38 -1.38 25.76
N ALA A 1104 65.74 -2.28 26.68
CA ALA A 1104 64.79 -3.15 27.39
C ALA A 1104 63.77 -2.34 28.22
N ALA A 1105 64.21 -1.28 28.91
CA ALA A 1105 63.31 -0.39 29.66
C ALA A 1105 62.34 0.36 28.74
N THR A 1106 62.82 0.82 27.58
CA THR A 1106 62.01 1.51 26.57
C THR A 1106 60.94 0.56 26.00
N ALA A 1107 61.33 -0.67 25.66
CA ALA A 1107 60.41 -1.72 25.22
C ALA A 1107 59.33 -2.01 26.27
N ARG A 1108 59.71 -2.17 27.56
CA ARG A 1108 58.75 -2.39 28.66
C ARG A 1108 57.76 -1.24 28.82
N SER A 1109 58.21 0.02 28.70
CA SER A 1109 57.32 1.19 28.80
C SER A 1109 56.25 1.16 27.72
N ARG A 1110 56.65 0.87 26.47
CA ARG A 1110 55.72 0.77 25.34
C ARG A 1110 54.73 -0.38 25.50
N LEU A 1111 55.18 -1.53 25.98
CA LEU A 1111 54.31 -2.68 26.27
C LEU A 1111 53.30 -2.36 27.37
N HIS A 1112 53.71 -1.61 28.39
CA HIS A 1112 52.82 -1.21 29.48
C HIS A 1112 51.69 -0.29 29.02
N GLU A 1113 52.01 0.69 28.17
CA GLU A 1113 51.01 1.57 27.55
C GLU A 1113 49.99 0.78 26.71
N PHE A 1114 50.48 -0.12 25.86
CA PHE A 1114 49.62 -0.98 25.04
C PHE A 1114 48.76 -1.93 25.89
N ALA A 1115 49.35 -2.55 26.91
CA ALA A 1115 48.67 -3.48 27.81
C ALA A 1115 47.56 -2.80 28.61
N ILE A 1116 47.75 -1.54 29.04
CA ILE A 1116 46.69 -0.76 29.69
C ILE A 1116 45.55 -0.46 28.71
N ARG A 1117 45.87 -0.01 27.50
CA ARG A 1117 44.87 0.35 26.48
C ARG A 1117 43.98 -0.83 26.08
N ASN A 1118 44.54 -2.03 26.01
CA ASN A 1118 43.86 -3.25 25.53
C ASN A 1118 43.53 -4.27 26.63
N ASP A 1119 43.75 -3.94 27.90
CA ASP A 1119 43.57 -4.85 29.06
C ASP A 1119 44.35 -6.17 28.90
N ALA A 1120 45.56 -6.11 28.34
CA ALA A 1120 46.37 -7.25 27.90
C ALA A 1120 47.60 -7.48 28.81
N VAL A 1121 47.37 -7.64 30.13
CA VAL A 1121 48.44 -7.77 31.14
C VAL A 1121 49.36 -8.99 30.88
N GLY A 1122 48.85 -10.02 30.21
CA GLY A 1122 49.63 -11.19 29.80
C GLY A 1122 50.81 -10.87 28.89
N LEU A 1123 50.79 -9.76 28.14
CA LEU A 1123 51.93 -9.29 27.34
C LEU A 1123 53.17 -8.99 28.21
N LEU A 1124 52.96 -8.49 29.43
CA LEU A 1124 54.07 -8.18 30.35
C LEU A 1124 54.74 -9.47 30.87
N ARG A 1125 53.95 -10.54 31.07
CA ARG A 1125 54.47 -11.87 31.41
C ARG A 1125 55.28 -12.47 30.27
N LEU A 1126 54.82 -12.29 29.03
CA LEU A 1126 55.55 -12.72 27.82
C LEU A 1126 56.93 -12.04 27.74
N ALA A 1127 57.04 -10.79 28.20
CA ALA A 1127 58.29 -10.03 28.27
C ALA A 1127 59.20 -10.40 29.46
N GLY A 1128 58.82 -11.37 30.30
CA GLY A 1128 59.57 -11.77 31.49
C GLY A 1128 59.56 -10.75 32.63
N ALA A 1129 58.60 -9.81 32.64
CA ALA A 1129 58.35 -8.93 33.77
C ALA A 1129 57.41 -9.67 34.76
N GLY A 1130 57.95 -10.02 35.92
CA GLY A 1130 57.20 -10.64 37.02
C GLY A 1130 56.18 -9.69 37.64
#